data_AF-A0A5K1JZ55-F1
#
_entry.id   AF-A0A5K1JZ55-F1
#
_cell.length_a   1.000
_cell.length_b   1.000
_cell.length_c   1.000
_cell.angle_alpha   90.00
_cell.angle_beta   90.00
_cell.angle_gamma   90.00
#
_symmetry.space_group_name_H-M   'P 1'
#
loop_
_entity.id
_entity.type
_entity.pdbx_description
1 polymer ?
#
loop_
_entity_poly.entity_id
_entity_poly.type
_entity_poly.pdbx_seq_one_letter_code
_entity_poly.pdbx_strand_id
1 'polypeptide(L)'
;MCRFVIYKGTDPVQLSHLLTRPCHSIINQAFDSRLRLDRRRPINGDGFGVGWYDSVHDEELGSQPCIFTSVTPAWNNVNLLRLAEKIKSPLVFAHVRATTAGTLSLDNCHPWSYGKLMFMHNGGIADFHKIKRKLQMSVRDEVFDWVTGNTDSQWAFALYLSKLPDPMAKSFTPAVLQRTMLETIAHINALTEEYDITEPSLMNFCVSDGETVVATRYISSRTDEAASLWFSSGSTFSEYAEGGHYKMSKTDKRENLIMIASEPLTFEKADWMEIRTNHMVVITPKMNLLQIPIVDKFYVTPSDPAALNRGVEFAAAKGLLSPCLAQVEKWRLSTVLQILIFLPLTLSTLSKSAFLLLSLLLFLHSLIHGTLVLLWGSPMLSIMQVPMHPFLLLVCFNAFSEGVHPWLTMAATWWGRILQWSSPGFIVMEGLSSLLVAQRLGQVGKELVGEGEAYQFGLLVAAAAAYVTSSFWIVVSYPATADSPLSSTLLGVALTTVIFLTFIGFALRRTNVIETSCLALIVAYNIWLCGVDDALILDPGLQYTPLVSNILPHLQTLVNFVSNTVPKPVLFALVFRLCVLHFASHILPTIGADTWENDSGVDDGWEGRPTSKLTYVLLTYRQSIFVTVYSHLLMLDHSSQVWWRWMNIFFTLAIWSVELLVSNEDDVVTKEWKVD
;
A
#
# COMPACT_ATOMS: atom_id res chain seq x y z
N MET A 1 -3.96 -4.81 22.60
CA MET A 1 -4.77 -3.57 22.44
C MET A 1 -6.08 -3.87 21.76
N CYS A 2 -7.15 -3.18 22.14
CA CYS A 2 -8.50 -3.50 21.70
C CYS A 2 -8.77 -3.15 20.22
N ARG A 3 -9.93 -3.60 19.72
CA ARG A 3 -10.51 -3.18 18.44
C ARG A 3 -12.00 -2.98 18.62
N PHE A 4 -12.59 -2.05 17.88
CA PHE A 4 -14.03 -1.90 17.82
C PHE A 4 -14.55 -1.60 16.42
N VAL A 5 -15.84 -1.82 16.24
CA VAL A 5 -16.66 -1.34 15.14
C VAL A 5 -17.94 -0.70 15.66
N ILE A 6 -18.35 0.38 15.00
CA ILE A 6 -19.63 1.06 15.16
C ILE A 6 -20.37 0.93 13.84
N TYR A 7 -21.64 0.56 13.92
CA TYR A 7 -22.58 0.73 12.83
C TYR A 7 -23.67 1.70 13.27
N LYS A 8 -24.04 2.62 12.38
CA LYS A 8 -25.26 3.41 12.45
C LYS A 8 -25.90 3.46 11.08
N GLY A 9 -27.17 3.09 10.97
CA GLY A 9 -27.90 3.09 9.71
C GLY A 9 -29.37 3.46 9.89
N THR A 10 -30.00 3.91 8.80
CA THR A 10 -31.46 4.07 8.75
C THR A 10 -32.16 2.73 8.80
N ASP A 11 -31.59 1.73 8.15
CA ASP A 11 -32.08 0.35 8.16
C ASP A 11 -31.30 -0.50 9.18
N PRO A 12 -31.97 -1.34 9.97
CA PRO A 12 -31.29 -2.21 10.91
C PRO A 12 -30.36 -3.24 10.23
N VAL A 13 -29.10 -3.29 10.65
CA VAL A 13 -28.17 -4.34 10.20
C VAL A 13 -28.28 -5.56 11.09
N GLN A 14 -28.22 -6.74 10.47
CA GLN A 14 -28.05 -7.98 11.22
C GLN A 14 -26.61 -8.08 11.72
N LEU A 15 -26.43 -8.38 13.01
CA LEU A 15 -25.12 -8.36 13.66
C LEU A 15 -24.08 -9.24 12.95
N SER A 16 -24.47 -10.37 12.35
CA SER A 16 -23.55 -11.25 11.63
C SER A 16 -22.82 -10.56 10.47
N HIS A 17 -23.43 -9.56 9.82
CA HIS A 17 -22.77 -8.76 8.78
C HIS A 17 -21.64 -7.86 9.30
N LEU A 18 -21.56 -7.64 10.61
CA LEU A 18 -20.46 -6.89 11.25
C LEU A 18 -19.49 -7.82 11.97
N LEU A 19 -20.05 -8.84 12.63
CA LEU A 19 -19.34 -9.64 13.63
C LEU A 19 -18.65 -10.87 13.04
N THR A 20 -19.30 -11.59 12.13
CA THR A 20 -18.88 -12.95 11.76
C THR A 20 -18.62 -13.12 10.27
N ARG A 21 -19.50 -12.57 9.42
CA ARG A 21 -19.50 -12.86 7.98
C ARG A 21 -18.39 -12.17 7.20
N PRO A 22 -18.02 -10.90 7.46
CA PRO A 22 -16.90 -10.30 6.73
C PRO A 22 -15.60 -11.09 6.94
N CYS A 23 -14.85 -11.31 5.88
CA CYS A 23 -13.52 -11.94 5.94
C CYS A 23 -12.56 -11.19 6.89
N HIS A 24 -12.69 -9.86 7.00
CA HIS A 24 -12.00 -9.03 7.99
C HIS A 24 -12.93 -8.51 9.09
N SER A 25 -13.87 -9.33 9.55
CA SER A 25 -14.83 -9.02 10.62
C SER A 25 -14.15 -8.68 11.95
N ILE A 26 -14.88 -8.04 12.88
CA ILE A 26 -14.34 -7.71 14.20
C ILE A 26 -13.92 -8.95 15.01
N ILE A 27 -14.56 -10.11 14.78
CA ILE A 27 -14.15 -11.38 15.40
C ILE A 27 -12.84 -11.87 14.77
N ASN A 28 -12.68 -11.80 13.45
CA ASN A 28 -11.42 -12.17 12.81
C ASN A 28 -10.29 -11.23 13.20
N GLN A 29 -10.56 -9.93 13.32
CA GLN A 29 -9.62 -8.96 13.89
C GLN A 29 -9.21 -9.28 15.33
N ALA A 30 -9.95 -10.13 16.05
CA ALA A 30 -9.58 -10.55 17.39
C ALA A 30 -8.41 -11.54 17.41
N PHE A 31 -8.11 -12.26 16.32
CA PHE A 31 -6.95 -13.17 16.26
C PHE A 31 -6.06 -12.97 15.03
N ASP A 32 -6.55 -12.27 13.99
CA ASP A 32 -5.86 -11.90 12.76
C ASP A 32 -6.04 -10.40 12.45
N SER A 33 -5.61 -9.54 13.40
CA SER A 33 -5.57 -8.09 13.18
C SER A 33 -4.43 -7.73 12.22
N ARG A 34 -4.76 -7.21 11.03
CA ARG A 34 -3.78 -6.84 9.99
C ARG A 34 -3.09 -5.51 10.28
N LEU A 35 -3.65 -4.68 11.17
CA LEU A 35 -3.01 -3.44 11.62
C LEU A 35 -2.25 -3.56 12.95
N ARG A 36 -1.92 -4.77 13.41
CA ARG A 36 -1.13 -5.02 14.62
C ARG A 36 0.30 -5.46 14.30
N LEU A 37 1.25 -4.89 15.03
CA LEU A 37 2.65 -5.36 15.06
C LEU A 37 3.09 -6.02 16.37
N ASP A 38 2.38 -5.79 17.48
CA ASP A 38 2.81 -6.32 18.78
C ASP A 38 2.78 -7.87 18.79
N ARG A 39 3.97 -8.48 18.86
CA ARG A 39 4.17 -9.94 18.87
C ARG A 39 4.06 -10.55 20.26
N ARG A 40 3.95 -9.74 21.34
CA ARG A 40 3.88 -10.24 22.73
C ARG A 40 2.49 -10.74 23.11
N ARG A 41 1.43 -10.16 22.53
CA ARG A 41 0.02 -10.58 22.71
C ARG A 41 -0.71 -10.47 21.36
N PRO A 42 -0.56 -11.47 20.47
CA PRO A 42 -1.07 -11.37 19.11
C PRO A 42 -2.60 -11.35 19.02
N ILE A 43 -3.31 -11.76 20.07
CA ILE A 43 -4.77 -11.96 20.07
C ILE A 43 -5.51 -11.02 21.06
N ASN A 44 -6.70 -10.58 20.68
CA ASN A 44 -7.75 -10.01 21.53
C ASN A 44 -8.64 -11.13 22.07
N GLY A 45 -8.03 -12.04 22.81
CA GLY A 45 -8.72 -13.17 23.43
C GLY A 45 -9.26 -12.89 24.83
N ASP A 46 -9.09 -11.67 25.34
CA ASP A 46 -9.33 -11.32 26.74
C ASP A 46 -10.78 -10.88 27.02
N GLY A 47 -11.67 -11.12 26.05
CA GLY A 47 -13.08 -10.82 26.12
C GLY A 47 -13.59 -10.02 24.93
N PHE A 48 -14.90 -9.89 24.86
CA PHE A 48 -15.60 -9.07 23.87
C PHE A 48 -16.85 -8.48 24.51
N GLY A 49 -17.41 -7.49 23.82
CA GLY A 49 -18.79 -7.09 24.05
C GLY A 49 -19.44 -6.53 22.81
N VAL A 50 -20.76 -6.70 22.75
CA VAL A 50 -21.62 -6.15 21.72
C VAL A 50 -22.78 -5.47 22.41
N GLY A 51 -23.00 -4.19 22.12
CA GLY A 51 -24.15 -3.43 22.56
C GLY A 51 -24.95 -2.93 21.37
N TRP A 52 -26.28 -2.96 21.48
CA TRP A 52 -27.18 -2.52 20.42
C TRP A 52 -28.42 -1.86 21.00
N TYR A 53 -29.03 -0.99 20.21
CA TYR A 53 -30.35 -0.42 20.51
C TYR A 53 -31.43 -1.17 19.75
N ASP A 54 -32.64 -1.21 20.29
CA ASP A 54 -33.77 -1.83 19.62
C ASP A 54 -34.17 -1.05 18.36
N SER A 55 -34.57 -1.78 17.32
CA SER A 55 -35.00 -1.19 16.05
C SER A 55 -36.37 -0.52 16.14
N VAL A 56 -37.19 -0.96 17.07
CA VAL A 56 -38.53 -0.44 17.34
C VAL A 56 -38.59 -0.09 18.82
N HIS A 57 -39.05 1.12 19.14
CA HIS A 57 -39.24 1.52 20.51
C HIS A 57 -40.38 0.71 21.14
N ASP A 58 -40.09 0.09 22.27
CA ASP A 58 -41.05 -0.60 23.12
C ASP A 58 -40.96 0.01 24.52
N GLU A 59 -42.10 0.48 25.04
CA GLU A 59 -42.16 1.12 26.36
C GLU A 59 -41.76 0.16 27.48
N GLU A 60 -42.01 -1.14 27.34
CA GLU A 60 -41.63 -2.16 28.32
C GLU A 60 -40.11 -2.37 28.34
N LEU A 61 -39.46 -2.29 27.16
CA LEU A 61 -38.02 -2.44 27.02
C LEU A 61 -37.25 -1.17 27.39
N GLY A 62 -37.86 0.01 27.27
CA GLY A 62 -37.22 1.29 27.60
C GLY A 62 -36.35 1.86 26.48
N SER A 63 -35.30 2.61 26.83
CA SER A 63 -34.40 3.29 25.86
C SER A 63 -32.92 2.97 26.07
N GLN A 64 -32.62 2.10 27.04
CA GLN A 64 -31.28 1.62 27.32
C GLN A 64 -30.83 0.62 26.24
N PRO A 65 -29.53 0.62 25.87
CA PRO A 65 -29.00 -0.41 24.99
C PRO A 65 -28.98 -1.77 25.70
N CYS A 66 -29.15 -2.84 24.94
CA CYS A 66 -28.85 -4.18 25.40
C CYS A 66 -27.36 -4.46 25.21
N ILE A 67 -26.71 -5.05 26.22
CA ILE A 67 -25.27 -5.35 26.19
C ILE A 67 -25.04 -6.84 26.44
N PHE A 68 -24.26 -7.45 25.55
CA PHE A 68 -23.76 -8.81 25.70
C PHE A 68 -22.24 -8.80 25.74
N THR A 69 -21.67 -9.06 26.92
CA THR A 69 -20.22 -9.13 27.16
C THR A 69 -19.79 -10.52 27.61
N SER A 70 -18.56 -10.92 27.27
CA SER A 70 -17.94 -12.13 27.80
C SER A 70 -16.44 -11.92 28.02
N VAL A 71 -15.86 -12.70 28.93
CA VAL A 71 -14.40 -12.83 29.09
C VAL A 71 -13.81 -13.92 28.20
N THR A 72 -14.65 -14.74 27.55
CA THR A 72 -14.19 -15.74 26.57
C THR A 72 -13.80 -15.06 25.26
N PRO A 73 -12.85 -15.62 24.48
CA PRO A 73 -12.58 -15.13 23.14
C PRO A 73 -13.81 -15.13 22.24
N ALA A 74 -13.96 -14.09 21.41
CA ALA A 74 -15.17 -13.91 20.58
C ALA A 74 -15.37 -15.05 19.57
N TRP A 75 -14.29 -15.54 18.96
CA TRP A 75 -14.33 -16.60 17.94
C TRP A 75 -14.77 -17.96 18.47
N ASN A 76 -14.72 -18.17 19.79
CA ASN A 76 -15.11 -19.43 20.42
C ASN A 76 -16.44 -19.35 21.18
N ASN A 77 -17.14 -18.21 21.11
CA ASN A 77 -18.40 -18.03 21.82
C ASN A 77 -19.59 -18.40 20.92
N VAL A 78 -20.10 -19.63 21.10
CA VAL A 78 -21.23 -20.15 20.30
C VAL A 78 -22.51 -19.32 20.48
N ASN A 79 -22.72 -18.74 21.66
CA ASN A 79 -23.89 -17.89 21.91
C ASN A 79 -23.80 -16.59 21.11
N LEU A 80 -22.62 -15.98 21.00
CA LEU A 80 -22.39 -14.82 20.14
C LEU A 80 -22.77 -15.14 18.68
N LEU A 81 -22.32 -16.27 18.15
CA LEU A 81 -22.64 -16.69 16.78
C LEU A 81 -24.16 -16.87 16.57
N ARG A 82 -24.84 -17.52 17.53
CA ARG A 82 -26.30 -17.74 17.46
C ARG A 82 -27.08 -16.43 17.54
N LEU A 83 -26.70 -15.53 18.43
CA LEU A 83 -27.34 -14.23 18.60
C LEU A 83 -27.08 -13.32 17.40
N ALA A 84 -25.86 -13.34 16.85
CA ALA A 84 -25.48 -12.53 15.71
C ALA A 84 -26.33 -12.84 14.46
N GLU A 85 -26.79 -14.09 14.32
CA GLU A 85 -27.65 -14.54 13.22
C GLU A 85 -29.13 -14.15 13.37
N LYS A 86 -29.54 -13.55 14.49
CA LYS A 86 -30.95 -13.23 14.78
C LYS A 86 -31.20 -11.77 15.14
N ILE A 87 -30.22 -11.08 15.71
CA ILE A 87 -30.38 -9.69 16.16
C ILE A 87 -30.14 -8.73 15.00
N LYS A 88 -31.06 -7.77 14.83
CA LYS A 88 -30.95 -6.63 13.93
C LYS A 88 -31.04 -5.34 14.72
N SER A 89 -30.20 -4.36 14.39
CA SER A 89 -30.21 -3.06 15.07
C SER A 89 -29.76 -1.93 14.15
N PRO A 90 -30.35 -0.72 14.26
CA PRO A 90 -29.89 0.46 13.54
C PRO A 90 -28.60 1.05 14.13
N LEU A 91 -28.21 0.69 15.37
CA LEU A 91 -27.00 1.20 16.00
C LEU A 91 -26.34 0.13 16.87
N VAL A 92 -25.11 -0.24 16.50
CA VAL A 92 -24.35 -1.33 17.14
C VAL A 92 -22.96 -0.84 17.51
N PHE A 93 -22.54 -1.10 18.74
CA PHE A 93 -21.14 -1.03 19.18
C PHE A 93 -20.65 -2.45 19.41
N ALA A 94 -19.55 -2.84 18.77
CA ALA A 94 -18.91 -4.13 19.02
C ALA A 94 -17.43 -3.94 19.29
N HIS A 95 -16.91 -4.63 20.29
CA HIS A 95 -15.56 -4.43 20.80
C HIS A 95 -14.93 -5.76 21.20
N VAL A 96 -13.66 -5.93 20.84
CA VAL A 96 -12.85 -7.09 21.23
C VAL A 96 -11.65 -6.61 22.03
N ARG A 97 -11.45 -7.21 23.20
CA ARG A 97 -10.51 -6.75 24.23
C ARG A 97 -9.18 -7.47 24.11
N ALA A 98 -8.10 -6.71 24.22
CA ALA A 98 -6.79 -7.24 24.62
C ALA A 98 -6.29 -6.44 25.82
N THR A 99 -6.21 -7.12 26.96
CA THR A 99 -5.92 -6.56 28.27
C THR A 99 -4.53 -5.92 28.26
N THR A 100 -4.48 -4.63 28.49
CA THR A 100 -3.26 -3.87 28.84
C THR A 100 -3.21 -3.57 30.34
N ALA A 101 -4.36 -3.39 30.97
CA ALA A 101 -4.54 -3.16 32.40
C ALA A 101 -5.87 -3.77 32.90
N GLY A 102 -5.94 -4.03 34.21
CA GLY A 102 -7.11 -4.62 34.87
C GLY A 102 -7.12 -6.15 34.85
N THR A 103 -8.03 -6.72 35.64
CA THR A 103 -8.24 -8.18 35.69
C THR A 103 -9.14 -8.63 34.54
N LEU A 104 -9.08 -9.92 34.21
CA LEU A 104 -10.05 -10.59 33.33
C LEU A 104 -11.37 -10.73 34.09
N SER A 105 -12.19 -9.67 34.06
CA SER A 105 -13.56 -9.64 34.57
C SER A 105 -14.50 -9.15 33.47
N LEU A 106 -15.75 -9.57 33.55
CA LEU A 106 -16.85 -9.05 32.73
C LEU A 106 -17.01 -7.54 32.88
N ASP A 107 -16.83 -7.02 34.10
CA ASP A 107 -16.91 -5.58 34.40
C ASP A 107 -15.91 -4.72 33.63
N ASN A 108 -14.84 -5.35 33.13
CA ASN A 108 -13.77 -4.68 32.40
C ASN A 108 -13.91 -4.83 30.88
N CYS A 109 -14.99 -5.43 30.38
CA CYS A 109 -15.27 -5.58 28.96
C CYS A 109 -16.17 -4.45 28.46
N HIS A 110 -15.74 -3.76 27.40
CA HIS A 110 -16.54 -2.79 26.68
C HIS A 110 -17.66 -3.49 25.88
N PRO A 111 -18.77 -2.80 25.55
CA PRO A 111 -19.15 -1.46 26.02
C PRO A 111 -19.79 -1.47 27.42
N TRP A 112 -19.86 -0.29 28.06
CA TRP A 112 -20.67 -0.06 29.26
C TRP A 112 -21.92 0.74 28.95
N SER A 113 -22.98 0.57 29.74
CA SER A 113 -24.17 1.42 29.70
C SER A 113 -24.43 2.17 31.00
N TYR A 114 -24.97 3.38 30.86
CA TYR A 114 -25.56 4.15 31.96
C TYR A 114 -26.79 4.88 31.43
N GLY A 115 -27.98 4.46 31.86
CA GLY A 115 -29.23 4.88 31.22
C GLY A 115 -29.23 4.55 29.73
N LYS A 116 -29.51 5.54 28.88
CA LYS A 116 -29.48 5.41 27.42
C LYS A 116 -28.08 5.51 26.80
N LEU A 117 -27.06 5.86 27.58
CA LEU A 117 -25.71 6.08 27.05
C LEU A 117 -24.92 4.78 26.99
N MET A 118 -24.23 4.54 25.87
CA MET A 118 -23.30 3.45 25.67
C MET A 118 -21.89 3.99 25.41
N PHE A 119 -20.87 3.43 26.04
CA PHE A 119 -19.48 3.90 25.90
C PHE A 119 -18.49 2.78 25.63
N MET A 120 -17.52 3.05 24.76
CA MET A 120 -16.34 2.21 24.56
C MET A 120 -15.07 3.01 24.31
N HIS A 121 -13.91 2.37 24.54
CA HIS A 121 -12.60 2.99 24.39
C HIS A 121 -11.61 2.03 23.73
N ASN A 122 -10.86 2.53 22.74
CA ASN A 122 -9.68 1.87 22.22
C ASN A 122 -8.44 2.74 22.45
N GLY A 123 -7.52 2.25 23.28
CA GLY A 123 -6.35 3.01 23.69
C GLY A 123 -5.99 2.75 25.15
N GLY A 124 -5.39 3.74 25.78
CA GLY A 124 -4.99 3.69 27.17
C GLY A 124 -4.60 5.09 27.67
N ILE A 125 -4.96 5.37 28.91
CA ILE A 125 -4.52 6.56 29.63
C ILE A 125 -3.17 6.23 30.27
N ALA A 126 -2.14 6.97 29.89
CA ALA A 126 -0.77 6.76 30.37
C ALA A 126 -0.69 6.90 31.88
N ASP A 127 0.05 6.00 32.53
CA ASP A 127 0.28 6.00 33.99
C ASP A 127 -1.00 6.21 34.83
N PHE A 128 -2.13 5.66 34.39
CA PHE A 128 -3.44 5.87 35.02
C PHE A 128 -3.45 5.65 36.55
N HIS A 129 -2.67 4.70 37.06
CA HIS A 129 -2.55 4.42 38.50
C HIS A 129 -2.13 5.64 39.34
N LYS A 130 -1.35 6.58 38.77
CA LYS A 130 -0.92 7.81 39.45
C LYS A 130 -2.06 8.83 39.58
N ILE A 131 -2.86 8.98 38.52
CA ILE A 131 -3.96 9.96 38.47
C ILE A 131 -5.29 9.41 38.96
N LYS A 132 -5.43 8.07 39.07
CA LYS A 132 -6.69 7.37 39.37
C LYS A 132 -7.43 7.96 40.57
N ARG A 133 -6.74 8.16 41.69
CA ARG A 133 -7.35 8.71 42.91
C ARG A 133 -7.92 10.11 42.69
N LYS A 134 -7.19 10.98 42.00
CA LYS A 134 -7.63 12.36 41.76
C LYS A 134 -8.77 12.42 40.75
N LEU A 135 -8.74 11.55 39.73
CA LEU A 135 -9.84 11.39 38.80
C LEU A 135 -11.11 10.90 39.52
N GLN A 136 -10.99 9.89 40.39
CA GLN A 136 -12.11 9.38 41.20
C GLN A 136 -12.76 10.46 42.06
N MET A 137 -11.97 11.34 42.69
CA MET A 137 -12.49 12.48 43.46
C MET A 137 -13.24 13.53 42.62
N SER A 138 -13.09 13.48 41.29
CA SER A 138 -13.74 14.40 40.36
C SER A 138 -15.05 13.85 39.79
N VAL A 139 -15.40 12.60 40.13
CA VAL A 139 -16.62 11.90 39.72
C VAL A 139 -17.72 12.16 40.75
N ARG A 140 -18.97 12.34 40.32
CA ARG A 140 -20.14 12.48 41.21
C ARG A 140 -20.39 11.19 41.97
N ASP A 141 -20.84 11.30 43.22
CA ASP A 141 -21.12 10.14 44.09
C ASP A 141 -22.02 9.09 43.42
N GLU A 142 -23.12 9.53 42.79
CA GLU A 142 -24.07 8.64 42.09
C GLU A 142 -23.44 7.82 40.94
N VAL A 143 -22.41 8.38 40.29
CA VAL A 143 -21.69 7.70 39.20
C VAL A 143 -20.54 6.87 39.75
N PHE A 144 -19.91 7.33 40.84
CA PHE A 144 -18.85 6.59 41.53
C PHE A 144 -19.35 5.22 42.00
N ASP A 145 -20.54 5.16 42.59
CA ASP A 145 -21.16 3.92 43.08
C ASP A 145 -21.55 2.95 41.95
N TRP A 146 -21.72 3.44 40.72
CA TRP A 146 -22.00 2.62 39.53
C TRP A 146 -20.75 1.90 39.00
N VAL A 147 -19.55 2.42 39.24
CA VAL A 147 -18.33 1.85 38.67
C VAL A 147 -17.96 0.53 39.36
N THR A 148 -18.11 -0.58 38.65
CA THR A 148 -17.78 -1.93 39.15
C THR A 148 -16.36 -2.39 38.80
N GLY A 149 -15.83 -1.97 37.66
CA GLY A 149 -14.51 -2.37 37.17
C GLY A 149 -13.39 -1.42 37.60
N ASN A 150 -12.19 -1.70 37.10
CA ASN A 150 -10.97 -1.00 37.53
C ASN A 150 -10.14 -0.40 36.39
N THR A 151 -10.65 -0.46 35.16
CA THR A 151 -9.98 0.05 33.97
C THR A 151 -10.01 1.58 33.90
N ASP A 152 -8.95 2.15 33.33
CA ASP A 152 -8.89 3.56 32.93
C ASP A 152 -10.11 3.98 32.08
N SER A 153 -10.58 3.06 31.24
CA SER A 153 -11.66 3.24 30.29
C SER A 153 -13.02 3.44 30.97
N GLN A 154 -13.36 2.64 31.99
CA GLN A 154 -14.62 2.80 32.71
C GLN A 154 -14.60 4.07 33.58
N TRP A 155 -13.44 4.37 34.18
CA TRP A 155 -13.27 5.62 34.93
C TRP A 155 -13.33 6.85 34.03
N ALA A 156 -12.84 6.78 32.78
CA ALA A 156 -13.04 7.82 31.79
C ALA A 156 -14.53 8.02 31.44
N PHE A 157 -15.31 6.92 31.35
CA PHE A 157 -16.75 7.02 31.16
C PHE A 157 -17.46 7.63 32.38
N ALA A 158 -17.06 7.25 33.60
CA ALA A 158 -17.59 7.83 34.84
C ALA A 158 -17.32 9.35 34.93
N LEU A 159 -16.13 9.78 34.51
CA LEU A 159 -15.80 11.20 34.39
C LEU A 159 -16.68 11.89 33.34
N TYR A 160 -16.86 11.29 32.17
CA TYR A 160 -17.75 11.80 31.11
C TYR A 160 -19.18 11.96 31.63
N LEU A 161 -19.73 10.94 32.28
CA LEU A 161 -21.06 10.98 32.89
C LEU A 161 -21.15 12.09 33.95
N SER A 162 -20.10 12.31 34.73
CA SER A 162 -20.07 13.38 35.75
C SER A 162 -19.99 14.78 35.18
N LYS A 163 -19.59 14.94 33.91
CA LYS A 163 -19.58 16.22 33.19
C LYS A 163 -20.91 16.53 32.50
N LEU A 164 -21.78 15.54 32.30
CA LEU A 164 -23.13 15.79 31.81
C LEU A 164 -23.98 16.51 32.87
N PRO A 165 -24.82 17.49 32.49
CA PRO A 165 -25.76 18.09 33.43
C PRO A 165 -26.67 17.05 34.10
N ASP A 166 -27.25 16.16 33.29
CA ASP A 166 -28.07 15.04 33.74
C ASP A 166 -27.71 13.80 32.88
N PRO A 167 -27.04 12.79 33.46
CA PRO A 167 -26.64 11.58 32.75
C PRO A 167 -27.83 10.61 32.51
N MET A 168 -28.96 10.82 33.19
CA MET A 168 -30.19 10.04 33.07
C MET A 168 -31.25 10.74 32.20
N ALA A 169 -30.88 11.83 31.51
CA ALA A 169 -31.78 12.55 30.63
C ALA A 169 -32.33 11.64 29.51
N LYS A 170 -33.59 11.86 29.13
CA LYS A 170 -34.25 11.11 28.05
C LYS A 170 -33.65 11.38 26.67
N SER A 171 -33.10 12.58 26.45
CA SER A 171 -32.50 12.96 25.18
C SER A 171 -31.30 13.87 25.38
N PHE A 172 -30.36 13.78 24.44
CA PHE A 172 -29.15 14.60 24.42
C PHE A 172 -29.05 15.30 23.06
N THR A 173 -28.58 16.54 23.07
CA THR A 173 -28.22 17.19 21.80
C THR A 173 -26.80 16.78 21.39
N PRO A 174 -26.48 16.69 20.09
CA PRO A 174 -25.13 16.37 19.65
C PRO A 174 -24.07 17.32 20.22
N ALA A 175 -24.41 18.60 20.38
CA ALA A 175 -23.53 19.60 20.96
C ALA A 175 -23.19 19.33 22.43
N VAL A 176 -24.13 18.82 23.23
CA VAL A 176 -23.89 18.46 24.63
C VAL A 176 -22.93 17.28 24.71
N LEU A 177 -23.16 16.22 23.92
CA LEU A 177 -22.27 15.04 23.90
C LEU A 177 -20.85 15.42 23.43
N GLN A 178 -20.77 16.21 22.36
CA GLN A 178 -19.51 16.73 21.82
C GLN A 178 -18.73 17.54 22.88
N ARG A 179 -19.38 18.53 23.49
CA ARG A 179 -18.76 19.40 24.51
C ARG A 179 -18.29 18.60 25.71
N THR A 180 -19.11 17.67 26.20
CA THR A 180 -18.78 16.80 27.33
C THR A 180 -17.54 15.95 27.02
N MET A 181 -17.42 15.45 25.79
CA MET A 181 -16.25 14.68 25.37
C MET A 181 -14.97 15.54 25.36
N LEU A 182 -15.05 16.78 24.87
CA LEU A 182 -13.93 17.73 24.91
C LEU A 182 -13.51 18.04 26.35
N GLU A 183 -14.47 18.32 27.24
CA GLU A 183 -14.21 18.57 28.66
C GLU A 183 -13.59 17.35 29.37
N THR A 184 -14.01 16.14 29.00
CA THR A 184 -13.45 14.89 29.52
C THR A 184 -11.98 14.73 29.12
N ILE A 185 -11.66 14.90 27.83
CA ILE A 185 -10.27 14.82 27.32
C ILE A 185 -9.40 15.90 27.99
N ALA A 186 -9.89 17.14 28.06
CA ALA A 186 -9.17 18.25 28.69
C ALA A 186 -8.87 17.98 30.17
N HIS A 187 -9.83 17.41 30.91
CA HIS A 187 -9.63 17.07 32.32
C HIS A 187 -8.56 15.96 32.48
N ILE A 188 -8.62 14.90 31.68
CA ILE A 188 -7.61 13.83 31.72
C ILE A 188 -6.22 14.38 31.41
N ASN A 189 -6.09 15.20 30.37
CA ASN A 189 -4.83 15.85 30.01
C ASN A 189 -4.28 16.73 31.15
N ALA A 190 -5.14 17.51 31.82
CA ALA A 190 -4.75 18.35 32.94
C ALA A 190 -4.21 17.52 34.13
N LEU A 191 -4.85 16.38 34.43
CA LEU A 191 -4.35 15.45 35.45
C LEU A 191 -3.01 14.82 35.04
N THR A 192 -2.84 14.43 33.78
CA THR A 192 -1.55 13.88 33.33
C THR A 192 -0.42 14.89 33.40
N GLU A 193 -0.71 16.16 33.14
CA GLU A 193 0.26 17.25 33.25
C GLU A 193 0.61 17.58 34.70
N GLU A 194 -0.38 17.60 35.60
CA GLU A 194 -0.14 17.83 37.04
C GLU A 194 0.77 16.76 37.68
N TYR A 195 0.70 15.53 37.20
CA TYR A 195 1.51 14.41 37.69
C TYR A 195 2.77 14.15 36.85
N ASP A 196 3.14 15.09 35.97
CA ASP A 196 4.34 15.03 35.10
C ASP A 196 4.45 13.73 34.29
N ILE A 197 3.32 13.23 33.77
CA ILE A 197 3.28 12.02 32.95
C ILE A 197 3.75 12.36 31.53
N THR A 198 4.89 11.81 31.13
CA THR A 198 5.51 12.07 29.81
C THR A 198 5.04 11.13 28.70
N GLU A 199 4.53 9.95 29.05
CA GLU A 199 4.03 8.98 28.06
C GLU A 199 2.71 9.47 27.45
N PRO A 200 2.54 9.46 26.11
CA PRO A 200 1.29 9.87 25.48
C PRO A 200 0.11 8.92 25.79
N SER A 201 -1.06 9.49 26.06
CA SER A 201 -2.33 8.77 26.14
C SER A 201 -2.97 8.66 24.76
N LEU A 202 -3.50 7.48 24.44
CA LEU A 202 -4.28 7.20 23.24
C LEU A 202 -5.74 7.08 23.67
N MET A 203 -6.61 7.96 23.18
CA MET A 203 -7.97 8.09 23.69
C MET A 203 -8.99 8.04 22.56
N ASN A 204 -9.12 6.89 21.88
CA ASN A 204 -10.21 6.70 20.91
C ASN A 204 -11.49 6.34 21.67
N PHE A 205 -12.10 7.34 22.31
CA PHE A 205 -13.38 7.22 23.00
C PHE A 205 -14.54 7.25 22.03
N CYS A 206 -15.55 6.45 22.30
CA CYS A 206 -16.82 6.42 21.57
C CYS A 206 -17.98 6.40 22.55
N VAL A 207 -18.95 7.29 22.35
CA VAL A 207 -20.20 7.33 23.11
C VAL A 207 -21.39 7.40 22.16
N SER A 208 -22.48 6.74 22.51
CA SER A 208 -23.76 6.83 21.82
C SER A 208 -24.89 7.03 22.81
N ASP A 209 -25.93 7.73 22.39
CA ASP A 209 -27.20 7.83 23.10
C ASP A 209 -28.35 7.11 22.35
N GLY A 210 -28.02 6.29 21.35
CA GLY A 210 -28.98 5.60 20.48
C GLY A 210 -29.31 6.37 19.21
N GLU A 211 -29.13 7.70 19.20
CA GLU A 211 -29.43 8.56 18.05
C GLU A 211 -28.21 9.31 17.52
N THR A 212 -27.28 9.66 18.42
CA THR A 212 -26.04 10.37 18.11
C THR A 212 -24.86 9.51 18.50
N VAL A 213 -23.83 9.48 17.66
CA VAL A 213 -22.55 8.85 17.98
C VAL A 213 -21.48 9.93 18.02
N VAL A 214 -20.68 9.96 19.08
CA VAL A 214 -19.45 10.76 19.17
C VAL A 214 -18.27 9.81 19.31
N ALA A 215 -17.33 9.88 18.37
CA ALA A 215 -16.10 9.11 18.39
C ALA A 215 -14.89 10.06 18.31
N THR A 216 -13.76 9.66 18.88
CA THR A 216 -12.53 10.46 18.86
C THR A 216 -11.38 9.62 18.31
N ARG A 217 -10.50 10.26 17.55
CA ARG A 217 -9.17 9.74 17.20
C ARG A 217 -8.15 10.70 17.81
N TYR A 218 -7.66 10.41 19.01
CA TYR A 218 -6.91 11.38 19.81
C TYR A 218 -5.64 10.77 20.43
N ILE A 219 -4.57 11.57 20.43
CA ILE A 219 -3.32 11.32 21.13
C ILE A 219 -2.81 12.59 21.82
N SER A 220 -2.37 12.47 23.08
CA SER A 220 -1.73 13.56 23.84
C SER A 220 -0.24 13.73 23.48
N SER A 221 0.06 13.80 22.18
CA SER A 221 1.39 14.08 21.64
C SER A 221 1.27 15.00 20.45
N ARG A 222 2.26 15.86 20.20
CA ARG A 222 2.35 16.65 18.97
C ARG A 222 3.05 15.88 17.85
N THR A 223 3.94 14.96 18.21
CA THR A 223 4.87 14.30 17.30
C THR A 223 4.42 12.91 16.89
N ASP A 224 3.62 12.22 17.71
CA ASP A 224 3.22 10.83 17.46
C ASP A 224 1.82 10.75 16.82
N GLU A 225 1.59 9.73 16.01
CA GLU A 225 0.32 9.45 15.37
C GLU A 225 -0.66 8.78 16.35
N ALA A 226 -1.95 9.10 16.26
CA ALA A 226 -2.98 8.47 17.09
C ALA A 226 -3.24 7.01 16.68
N ALA A 227 -3.99 6.29 17.51
CA ALA A 227 -4.45 4.94 17.20
C ALA A 227 -5.34 4.94 15.95
N SER A 228 -5.26 3.89 15.13
CA SER A 228 -6.00 3.81 13.87
C SER A 228 -7.50 3.92 14.10
N LEU A 229 -8.16 4.74 13.28
CA LEU A 229 -9.61 4.85 13.26
C LEU A 229 -10.06 5.28 11.87
N TRP A 230 -11.00 4.51 11.33
CA TRP A 230 -11.49 4.64 9.96
C TRP A 230 -13.00 4.86 9.98
N PHE A 231 -13.51 5.55 8.99
CA PHE A 231 -14.94 5.61 8.74
C PHE A 231 -15.27 5.27 7.29
N SER A 232 -16.48 4.77 7.09
CA SER A 232 -17.06 4.49 5.78
C SER A 232 -18.51 4.96 5.79
N SER A 233 -18.95 5.59 4.70
CA SER A 233 -20.34 6.03 4.51
C SER A 233 -20.86 5.56 3.16
N GLY A 234 -22.14 5.20 3.10
CA GLY A 234 -22.75 4.68 1.87
C GLY A 234 -24.25 4.43 1.99
N SER A 235 -24.80 3.77 0.97
CA SER A 235 -26.21 3.36 0.93
C SER A 235 -26.41 1.97 1.50
N THR A 236 -25.55 1.00 1.15
CA THR A 236 -25.64 -0.38 1.63
C THR A 236 -24.27 -1.01 1.90
N PHE A 237 -24.22 -1.87 2.92
CA PHE A 237 -23.05 -2.68 3.26
C PHE A 237 -23.44 -4.15 3.12
N SER A 238 -22.97 -4.79 2.07
CA SER A 238 -23.40 -6.14 1.70
C SER A 238 -22.26 -6.97 1.13
N GLU A 239 -22.43 -8.29 1.23
CA GLU A 239 -21.58 -9.26 0.57
C GLU A 239 -21.79 -9.19 -0.94
N TYR A 240 -20.71 -9.08 -1.71
CA TYR A 240 -20.75 -9.03 -3.17
C TYR A 240 -20.19 -10.30 -3.83
N ALA A 241 -19.47 -11.11 -3.07
CA ALA A 241 -18.98 -12.42 -3.47
C ALA A 241 -18.94 -13.35 -2.26
N GLU A 242 -19.17 -14.64 -2.49
CA GLU A 242 -19.13 -15.66 -1.43
C GLU A 242 -17.77 -15.69 -0.72
N GLY A 243 -17.76 -16.07 0.56
CA GLY A 243 -16.54 -16.13 1.36
C GLY A 243 -16.31 -14.88 2.22
N GLY A 244 -17.34 -14.06 2.43
CA GLY A 244 -17.26 -12.90 3.31
C GLY A 244 -16.65 -11.68 2.65
N HIS A 245 -16.74 -11.56 1.33
CA HIS A 245 -16.27 -10.37 0.61
C HIS A 245 -17.35 -9.29 0.60
N TYR A 246 -17.16 -8.28 1.45
CA TYR A 246 -18.09 -7.15 1.61
C TYR A 246 -17.58 -5.92 0.89
N LYS A 247 -18.51 -5.06 0.46
CA LYS A 247 -18.22 -3.74 -0.09
C LYS A 247 -19.20 -2.69 0.43
N MET A 248 -18.75 -1.45 0.49
CA MET A 248 -19.60 -0.30 0.70
C MET A 248 -20.16 0.21 -0.63
N SER A 249 -21.46 0.07 -0.86
CA SER A 249 -22.10 0.61 -2.07
C SER A 249 -22.56 2.05 -1.86
N LYS A 250 -22.40 2.89 -2.88
CA LYS A 250 -22.80 4.32 -2.90
C LYS A 250 -23.71 4.58 -4.09
N THR A 251 -24.88 3.94 -4.09
CA THR A 251 -25.86 4.04 -5.20
C THR A 251 -26.62 5.35 -5.20
N ASP A 252 -26.85 5.93 -4.03
CA ASP A 252 -27.60 7.17 -3.85
C ASP A 252 -26.71 8.32 -3.36
N LYS A 253 -27.13 9.55 -3.63
CA LYS A 253 -26.47 10.76 -3.07
C LYS A 253 -26.67 10.92 -1.55
N ARG A 254 -27.58 10.15 -0.95
CA ARG A 254 -27.85 10.18 0.50
C ARG A 254 -27.11 9.05 1.19
N GLU A 255 -26.43 9.37 2.29
CA GLU A 255 -25.77 8.40 3.15
C GLU A 255 -26.83 7.77 4.07
N ASN A 256 -27.16 6.50 3.85
CA ASN A 256 -28.13 5.77 4.66
C ASN A 256 -27.46 5.00 5.81
N LEU A 257 -26.15 4.78 5.73
CA LEU A 257 -25.38 4.15 6.78
C LEU A 257 -23.97 4.73 6.89
N ILE A 258 -23.47 4.71 8.12
CA ILE A 258 -22.13 5.13 8.49
C ILE A 258 -21.53 4.09 9.42
N MET A 259 -20.31 3.69 9.13
CA MET A 259 -19.52 2.76 9.94
C MET A 259 -18.25 3.45 10.42
N ILE A 260 -17.84 3.16 11.65
CA ILE A 260 -16.54 3.58 12.21
C ILE A 260 -15.85 2.34 12.74
N ALA A 261 -14.60 2.09 12.36
CA ALA A 261 -13.89 0.90 12.78
C ALA A 261 -12.42 1.19 13.10
N SER A 262 -11.86 0.42 14.04
CA SER A 262 -10.42 0.47 14.32
C SER A 262 -9.58 -0.01 13.13
N GLU A 263 -10.09 -1.00 12.38
CA GLU A 263 -9.54 -1.47 11.09
C GLU A 263 -10.70 -1.64 10.08
N PRO A 264 -10.49 -1.32 8.79
CA PRO A 264 -11.49 -1.52 7.73
C PRO A 264 -12.02 -2.96 7.67
N LEU A 265 -13.34 -3.17 7.59
CA LEU A 265 -13.92 -4.52 7.46
C LEU A 265 -13.84 -5.08 6.03
N THR A 266 -13.46 -4.25 5.06
CA THR A 266 -13.33 -4.61 3.63
C THR A 266 -11.90 -4.37 3.16
N PHE A 267 -11.48 -5.07 2.11
CA PHE A 267 -10.15 -4.88 1.51
C PHE A 267 -10.12 -3.80 0.42
N GLU A 268 -11.29 -3.32 0.00
CA GLU A 268 -11.40 -2.23 -0.94
C GLU A 268 -10.97 -0.93 -0.27
N LYS A 269 -9.85 -0.37 -0.71
CA LYS A 269 -9.26 0.84 -0.09
C LYS A 269 -10.14 2.06 -0.30
N ALA A 270 -10.92 2.10 -1.38
CA ALA A 270 -11.81 3.21 -1.70
C ALA A 270 -13.02 3.32 -0.74
N ASP A 271 -13.34 2.24 -0.01
CA ASP A 271 -14.50 2.20 0.87
C ASP A 271 -14.27 2.95 2.19
N TRP A 272 -13.02 3.05 2.65
CA TRP A 272 -12.69 3.54 3.98
C TRP A 272 -11.78 4.75 3.94
N MET A 273 -12.12 5.75 4.74
CA MET A 273 -11.31 6.94 4.94
C MET A 273 -10.77 6.96 6.37
N GLU A 274 -9.48 7.25 6.52
CA GLU A 274 -8.89 7.41 7.85
C GLU A 274 -9.36 8.73 8.47
N ILE A 275 -9.77 8.66 9.73
CA ILE A 275 -10.06 9.87 10.52
C ILE A 275 -8.73 10.52 10.86
N ARG A 276 -8.61 11.85 10.74
CA ARG A 276 -7.34 12.53 11.04
C ARG A 276 -6.99 12.47 12.53
N THR A 277 -5.70 12.49 12.85
CA THR A 277 -5.23 12.55 14.25
C THR A 277 -5.74 13.83 14.93
N ASN A 278 -6.14 13.69 16.20
CA ASN A 278 -6.73 14.74 17.03
C ASN A 278 -8.01 15.35 16.43
N HIS A 279 -8.87 14.48 15.92
CA HIS A 279 -10.21 14.84 15.44
C HIS A 279 -11.29 14.03 16.16
N MET A 280 -12.45 14.64 16.28
CA MET A 280 -13.70 14.07 16.74
C MET A 280 -14.63 13.86 15.55
N VAL A 281 -15.33 12.74 15.54
CA VAL A 281 -16.39 12.44 14.57
C VAL A 281 -17.73 12.43 15.30
N VAL A 282 -18.70 13.17 14.78
CA VAL A 282 -20.06 13.20 15.31
C VAL A 282 -21.01 12.74 14.22
N ILE A 283 -21.70 11.61 14.44
CA ILE A 283 -22.81 11.17 13.59
C ILE A 283 -24.10 11.67 14.21
N THR A 284 -24.75 12.62 13.55
CA THR A 284 -25.99 13.22 14.03
C THR A 284 -27.20 12.28 13.86
N PRO A 285 -28.35 12.55 14.51
CA PRO A 285 -29.58 11.78 14.30
C PRO A 285 -30.01 11.76 12.82
N LYS A 286 -29.74 12.83 12.08
CA LYS A 286 -30.03 12.98 10.65
C LYS A 286 -29.02 12.31 9.70
N MET A 287 -28.17 11.41 10.20
CA MET A 287 -27.14 10.70 9.42
C MET A 287 -26.07 11.58 8.77
N ASN A 288 -25.84 12.81 9.28
CA ASN A 288 -24.67 13.59 8.88
C ASN A 288 -23.45 13.19 9.69
N LEU A 289 -22.32 12.95 9.02
CA LEU A 289 -21.01 12.76 9.63
C LEU A 289 -20.24 14.09 9.67
N LEU A 290 -19.97 14.59 10.88
CA LEU A 290 -19.18 15.80 11.11
C LEU A 290 -17.80 15.42 11.62
N GLN A 291 -16.74 15.90 10.97
CA GLN A 291 -15.37 15.79 11.48
C GLN A 291 -14.94 17.15 12.05
N ILE A 292 -14.58 17.16 13.33
CA ILE A 292 -14.32 18.37 14.10
C ILE A 292 -12.93 18.26 14.73
N PRO A 293 -12.01 19.21 14.51
CA PRO A 293 -10.69 19.17 15.13
C PRO A 293 -10.81 19.37 16.65
N ILE A 294 -10.04 18.59 17.41
CA ILE A 294 -9.88 18.77 18.86
C ILE A 294 -8.71 19.74 19.04
N VAL A 295 -9.01 21.03 19.18
CA VAL A 295 -8.00 22.09 19.23
C VAL A 295 -7.47 22.25 20.66
N ASP A 296 -6.31 21.69 20.92
CA ASP A 296 -5.54 21.84 22.16
C ASP A 296 -4.03 21.95 21.87
N LYS A 297 -3.18 21.83 22.90
CA LYS A 297 -1.72 21.91 22.73
C LYS A 297 -1.11 20.77 21.88
N PHE A 298 -1.83 19.67 21.68
CA PHE A 298 -1.39 18.51 20.89
C PHE A 298 -1.92 18.54 19.45
N TYR A 299 -2.89 19.40 19.16
CA TYR A 299 -3.36 19.64 17.80
C TYR A 299 -2.25 20.24 16.92
N VAL A 300 -2.11 19.67 15.72
CA VAL A 300 -1.17 20.14 14.70
C VAL A 300 -2.00 20.49 13.47
N THR A 301 -1.91 21.75 13.04
CA THR A 301 -2.67 22.25 11.90
C THR A 301 -2.16 21.60 10.61
N PRO A 302 -3.02 21.34 9.60
CA PRO A 302 -2.60 20.76 8.32
C PRO A 302 -1.52 21.58 7.56
N SER A 303 -1.40 22.88 7.86
CA SER A 303 -0.37 23.76 7.30
C SER A 303 1.00 23.61 7.97
N ASP A 304 1.08 22.96 9.12
CA ASP A 304 2.35 22.72 9.83
C ASP A 304 3.02 21.48 9.22
N PRO A 305 4.30 21.56 8.78
CA PRO A 305 5.05 20.40 8.27
C PRO A 305 5.09 19.20 9.22
N ALA A 306 4.92 19.42 10.53
CA ALA A 306 4.82 18.35 11.52
C ALA A 306 3.57 17.47 11.31
N ALA A 307 2.50 17.98 10.69
CA ALA A 307 1.28 17.22 10.43
C ALA A 307 1.51 16.04 9.47
N LEU A 308 2.47 16.16 8.55
CA LEU A 308 2.81 15.13 7.56
C LEU A 308 3.86 14.13 8.05
N ASN A 309 4.54 14.43 9.15
CA ASN A 309 5.72 13.69 9.63
C ASN A 309 5.54 13.14 11.05
N ARG A 310 4.30 12.84 11.46
CA ARG A 310 4.06 12.25 12.78
C ARG A 310 4.60 10.82 12.85
N GLY A 311 5.29 10.50 13.93
CA GLY A 311 5.86 9.18 14.19
C GLY A 311 4.78 8.14 14.40
N VAL A 312 4.87 7.02 13.68
CA VAL A 312 3.92 5.90 13.79
C VAL A 312 4.35 4.87 14.84
N GLU A 313 5.59 4.98 15.32
CA GLU A 313 6.27 3.98 16.14
C GLU A 313 5.55 3.76 17.48
N PHE A 314 5.07 4.83 18.13
CA PHE A 314 4.41 4.71 19.43
C PHE A 314 3.10 3.91 19.33
N ALA A 315 2.18 4.32 18.45
CA ALA A 315 0.93 3.60 18.23
C ALA A 315 1.17 2.18 17.69
N ALA A 316 2.15 2.00 16.79
CA ALA A 316 2.53 0.69 16.28
C ALA A 316 3.10 -0.24 17.34
N ALA A 317 3.95 0.27 18.25
CA ALA A 317 4.50 -0.49 19.37
C ALA A 317 3.41 -0.92 20.37
N LYS A 318 2.34 -0.13 20.51
CA LYS A 318 1.14 -0.52 21.25
C LYS A 318 0.23 -1.47 20.43
N GLY A 319 0.52 -1.73 19.16
CA GLY A 319 -0.31 -2.57 18.29
C GLY A 319 -1.61 -1.89 17.83
N LEU A 320 -1.63 -0.55 17.81
CA LEU A 320 -2.76 0.29 17.43
C LEU A 320 -2.63 0.92 16.05
N LEU A 321 -1.56 0.62 15.31
CA LEU A 321 -1.32 1.10 13.96
C LEU A 321 -0.42 0.13 13.19
N SER A 322 -0.62 -0.03 11.88
CA SER A 322 0.25 -0.81 11.00
C SER A 322 1.27 0.11 10.33
N PRO A 323 2.58 -0.12 10.41
CA PRO A 323 3.55 0.65 9.64
C PRO A 323 3.73 0.11 8.20
N CYS A 324 2.76 -0.64 7.67
CA CYS A 324 3.02 -1.60 6.60
C CYS A 324 3.37 -1.01 5.23
N LEU A 325 3.12 0.28 4.94
CA LEU A 325 3.53 0.85 3.66
C LEU A 325 4.86 1.59 3.74
N ALA A 326 4.97 2.61 4.58
CA ALA A 326 6.16 3.46 4.61
C ALA A 326 7.46 2.72 5.01
N GLN A 327 7.40 1.80 5.98
CA GLN A 327 8.62 1.16 6.50
C GLN A 327 9.08 0.00 5.61
N VAL A 328 8.15 -0.80 5.06
CA VAL A 328 8.46 -1.88 4.13
C VAL A 328 8.99 -1.33 2.79
N GLU A 329 8.41 -0.22 2.31
CA GLU A 329 8.92 0.47 1.12
C GLU A 329 10.34 1.02 1.36
N LYS A 330 10.60 1.62 2.52
CA LYS A 330 11.93 2.12 2.88
C LYS A 330 13.00 1.02 2.88
N TRP A 331 12.70 -0.17 3.42
CA TRP A 331 13.64 -1.29 3.41
C TRP A 331 13.86 -1.88 2.01
N ARG A 332 12.81 -1.95 1.19
CA ARG A 332 12.90 -2.38 -0.22
C ARG A 332 13.71 -1.40 -1.06
N LEU A 333 13.55 -0.10 -0.83
CA LEU A 333 14.34 0.93 -1.50
C LEU A 333 15.82 0.81 -1.12
N SER A 334 16.10 0.50 0.14
CA SER A 334 17.46 0.26 0.63
C SER A 334 18.12 -0.96 -0.02
N THR A 335 17.42 -2.09 -0.18
CA THR A 335 18.01 -3.29 -0.80
C THR A 335 18.27 -3.09 -2.31
N VAL A 336 17.36 -2.40 -3.01
CA VAL A 336 17.58 -2.01 -4.41
C VAL A 336 18.81 -1.11 -4.54
N LEU A 337 18.94 -0.10 -3.68
CA LEU A 337 20.09 0.81 -3.70
C LEU A 337 21.41 0.07 -3.43
N GLN A 338 21.42 -0.89 -2.50
CA GLN A 338 22.61 -1.73 -2.23
C GLN A 338 23.02 -2.54 -3.47
N ILE A 339 22.07 -3.19 -4.16
CA ILE A 339 22.37 -3.94 -5.40
C ILE A 339 22.90 -3.02 -6.50
N LEU A 340 22.29 -1.84 -6.68
CA LEU A 340 22.71 -0.85 -7.67
C LEU A 340 24.16 -0.40 -7.48
N ILE A 341 24.61 -0.30 -6.23
CA ILE A 341 25.95 0.16 -5.87
C ILE A 341 26.96 -0.99 -5.85
N PHE A 342 26.63 -2.12 -5.22
CA PHE A 342 27.59 -3.20 -4.96
C PHE A 342 28.06 -3.93 -6.23
N LEU A 343 27.18 -4.09 -7.22
CA LEU A 343 27.53 -4.79 -8.46
C LEU A 343 28.52 -3.99 -9.33
N PRO A 344 28.29 -2.71 -9.68
CA PRO A 344 29.30 -1.89 -10.37
C PRO A 344 30.58 -1.70 -9.56
N LEU A 345 30.45 -1.57 -8.23
CA LEU A 345 31.61 -1.45 -7.33
C LEU A 345 32.50 -2.70 -7.43
N THR A 346 31.93 -3.91 -7.38
CA THR A 346 32.71 -5.15 -7.52
C THR A 346 33.35 -5.29 -8.91
N LEU A 347 32.64 -4.89 -9.96
CA LEU A 347 33.15 -4.93 -11.32
C LEU A 347 34.35 -4.00 -11.52
N SER A 348 34.28 -2.78 -10.95
CA SER A 348 35.32 -1.76 -11.08
C SER A 348 36.52 -1.97 -10.15
N THR A 349 36.33 -2.54 -8.96
CA THR A 349 37.39 -2.64 -7.93
C THR A 349 38.13 -3.98 -7.91
N LEU A 350 37.47 -5.08 -8.30
CA LEU A 350 38.03 -6.44 -8.17
C LEU A 350 38.29 -7.08 -9.54
N SER A 351 37.26 -7.67 -10.14
CA SER A 351 37.35 -8.37 -11.42
C SER A 351 35.98 -8.77 -11.94
N LYS A 352 35.89 -9.09 -13.24
CA LYS A 352 34.69 -9.66 -13.87
C LYS A 352 34.22 -10.95 -13.18
N SER A 353 35.15 -11.80 -12.76
CA SER A 353 34.85 -13.05 -12.05
C SER A 353 34.26 -12.82 -10.65
N ALA A 354 34.74 -11.80 -9.92
CA ALA A 354 34.20 -11.41 -8.62
C ALA A 354 32.79 -10.83 -8.74
N PHE A 355 32.59 -9.95 -9.72
CA PHE A 355 31.27 -9.42 -10.07
C PHE A 355 30.25 -10.54 -10.39
N LEU A 356 30.65 -11.52 -11.22
CA LEU A 356 29.77 -12.64 -11.57
C LEU A 356 29.43 -13.51 -10.36
N LEU A 357 30.38 -13.70 -9.45
CA LEU A 357 30.12 -14.44 -8.20
C LEU A 357 29.16 -13.67 -7.29
N LEU A 358 29.36 -12.37 -7.10
CA LEU A 358 28.44 -11.55 -6.28
C LEU A 358 27.03 -11.53 -6.88
N SER A 359 26.91 -11.35 -8.19
CA SER A 359 25.64 -11.41 -8.93
C SER A 359 24.91 -12.74 -8.70
N LEU A 360 25.62 -13.86 -8.80
CA LEU A 360 25.06 -15.19 -8.55
C LEU A 360 24.57 -15.34 -7.10
N LEU A 361 25.36 -14.88 -6.12
CA LEU A 361 24.99 -14.95 -4.71
C LEU A 361 23.76 -14.09 -4.39
N LEU A 362 23.68 -12.89 -4.97
CA LEU A 362 22.52 -12.00 -4.84
C LEU A 362 21.28 -12.61 -5.48
N PHE A 363 21.41 -13.22 -6.67
CA PHE A 363 20.32 -13.91 -7.34
C PHE A 363 19.80 -15.11 -6.53
N LEU A 364 20.69 -15.96 -6.01
CA LEU A 364 20.31 -17.09 -5.18
C LEU A 364 19.63 -16.63 -3.89
N HIS A 365 20.16 -15.59 -3.25
CA HIS A 365 19.55 -15.01 -2.06
C HIS A 365 18.15 -14.45 -2.33
N SER A 366 17.97 -13.68 -3.42
CA SER A 366 16.68 -13.12 -3.78
C SER A 366 15.68 -14.21 -4.20
N LEU A 367 16.15 -15.29 -4.83
CA LEU A 367 15.32 -16.44 -5.19
C LEU A 367 14.82 -17.15 -3.93
N ILE A 368 15.72 -17.48 -2.99
CA ILE A 368 15.37 -18.09 -1.70
C ILE A 368 14.37 -17.19 -0.97
N HIS A 369 14.63 -15.89 -0.88
CA HIS A 369 13.71 -14.95 -0.23
C HIS A 369 12.34 -14.91 -0.92
N GLY A 370 12.29 -14.85 -2.25
CA GLY A 370 11.03 -14.91 -3.00
C GLY A 370 10.23 -16.17 -2.69
N THR A 371 10.89 -17.33 -2.64
CA THR A 371 10.26 -18.60 -2.26
C THR A 371 9.79 -18.59 -0.80
N LEU A 372 10.57 -18.01 0.13
CA LEU A 372 10.16 -17.89 1.53
C LEU A 372 8.93 -17.00 1.68
N VAL A 373 8.85 -15.89 0.93
CA VAL A 373 7.68 -15.02 0.92
C VAL A 373 6.46 -15.73 0.33
N LEU A 374 6.64 -16.50 -0.74
CA LEU A 374 5.58 -17.29 -1.35
C LEU A 374 4.97 -18.33 -0.40
N LEU A 375 5.82 -18.98 0.42
CA LEU A 375 5.42 -20.06 1.32
C LEU A 375 4.94 -19.58 2.70
N TRP A 376 5.53 -18.52 3.25
CA TRP A 376 5.31 -18.08 4.65
C TRP A 376 4.75 -16.65 4.81
N GLY A 377 4.76 -15.81 3.77
CA GLY A 377 4.07 -14.50 3.77
C GLY A 377 4.51 -13.46 4.81
N SER A 378 5.64 -13.65 5.51
CA SER A 378 6.02 -12.77 6.63
C SER A 378 6.77 -11.49 6.18
N PRO A 379 6.36 -10.29 6.63
CA PRO A 379 7.05 -9.03 6.31
C PRO A 379 8.45 -8.90 6.94
N MET A 380 8.77 -9.73 7.94
CA MET A 380 10.11 -9.77 8.57
C MET A 380 11.19 -10.32 7.62
N LEU A 381 10.81 -11.13 6.63
CA LEU A 381 11.73 -11.65 5.63
C LEU A 381 12.42 -10.52 4.84
N SER A 382 11.70 -9.42 4.56
CA SER A 382 12.26 -8.26 3.87
C SER A 382 13.26 -7.47 4.71
N ILE A 383 13.15 -7.50 6.04
CA ILE A 383 14.11 -6.85 6.96
C ILE A 383 15.42 -7.64 6.98
N MET A 384 15.35 -8.97 6.96
CA MET A 384 16.53 -9.84 6.97
C MET A 384 17.42 -9.66 5.73
N GLN A 385 16.88 -9.13 4.64
CA GLN A 385 17.66 -8.88 3.42
C GLN A 385 18.69 -7.75 3.55
N VAL A 386 18.39 -6.72 4.33
CA VAL A 386 19.20 -5.50 4.43
C VAL A 386 20.63 -5.77 4.93
N PRO A 387 20.86 -6.56 6.00
CA PRO A 387 22.22 -6.93 6.42
C PRO A 387 22.88 -7.99 5.52
N MET A 388 22.09 -8.76 4.76
CA MET A 388 22.63 -9.85 3.94
C MET A 388 23.40 -9.38 2.72
N HIS A 389 23.01 -8.28 2.07
CA HIS A 389 23.75 -7.80 0.89
C HIS A 389 25.17 -7.33 1.24
N PRO A 390 25.41 -6.52 2.31
CA PRO A 390 26.76 -6.20 2.76
C PRO A 390 27.56 -7.44 3.18
N PHE A 391 26.91 -8.41 3.82
CA PHE A 391 27.57 -9.68 4.16
C PHE A 391 28.04 -10.45 2.91
N LEU A 392 27.18 -10.59 1.90
CA LEU A 392 27.54 -11.26 0.64
C LEU A 392 28.65 -10.52 -0.11
N LEU A 393 28.66 -9.19 -0.07
CA LEU A 393 29.76 -8.37 -0.61
C LEU A 393 31.09 -8.69 0.10
N LEU A 394 31.10 -8.71 1.43
CA LEU A 394 32.30 -9.04 2.22
C LEU A 394 32.78 -10.47 1.98
N VAL A 395 31.87 -11.44 1.87
CA VAL A 395 32.20 -12.82 1.51
C VAL A 395 32.87 -12.88 0.13
N CYS A 396 32.36 -12.13 -0.85
CA CYS A 396 32.96 -12.04 -2.17
C CYS A 396 34.36 -11.42 -2.12
N PHE A 397 34.54 -10.33 -1.39
CA PHE A 397 35.84 -9.67 -1.21
C PHE A 397 36.86 -10.62 -0.57
N ASN A 398 36.45 -11.31 0.50
CA ASN A 398 37.30 -12.26 1.20
C ASN A 398 37.72 -13.42 0.28
N ALA A 399 36.78 -14.00 -0.48
CA ALA A 399 37.04 -15.11 -1.39
C ALA A 399 38.06 -14.78 -2.50
N PHE A 400 38.17 -13.51 -2.88
CA PHE A 400 39.12 -13.03 -3.89
C PHE A 400 40.42 -12.47 -3.30
N SER A 401 40.57 -12.44 -1.98
CA SER A 401 41.76 -11.90 -1.31
C SER A 401 42.91 -12.91 -1.12
N GLU A 402 42.62 -14.18 -0.85
CA GLU A 402 43.64 -15.22 -0.55
C GLU A 402 43.83 -16.26 -1.68
N GLY A 403 43.05 -16.16 -2.76
CA GLY A 403 43.04 -17.11 -3.88
C GLY A 403 41.70 -17.81 -4.02
N VAL A 404 41.07 -17.67 -5.19
CA VAL A 404 39.70 -18.15 -5.39
C VAL A 404 39.67 -19.65 -5.65
N HIS A 405 38.81 -20.36 -4.91
CA HIS A 405 38.61 -21.79 -5.13
C HIS A 405 38.06 -22.07 -6.56
N PRO A 406 38.60 -23.06 -7.31
CA PRO A 406 38.25 -23.30 -8.72
C PRO A 406 36.75 -23.50 -8.98
N TRP A 407 36.03 -24.07 -8.02
CA TRP A 407 34.59 -24.30 -8.12
C TRP A 407 33.77 -23.00 -8.09
N LEU A 408 34.22 -21.99 -7.35
CA LEU A 408 33.54 -20.69 -7.29
C LEU A 408 33.72 -19.92 -8.59
N THR A 409 34.93 -19.94 -9.16
CA THR A 409 35.18 -19.39 -10.49
C THR A 409 34.41 -20.13 -11.58
N MET A 410 34.30 -21.46 -11.48
CA MET A 410 33.51 -22.27 -12.40
C MET A 410 32.02 -21.87 -12.34
N ALA A 411 31.45 -21.78 -11.13
CA ALA A 411 30.05 -21.36 -10.94
C ALA A 411 29.79 -19.94 -11.47
N ALA A 412 30.67 -18.99 -11.19
CA ALA A 412 30.58 -17.62 -11.71
C ALA A 412 30.65 -17.58 -13.25
N THR A 413 31.51 -18.41 -13.86
CA THR A 413 31.63 -18.49 -15.32
C THR A 413 30.38 -19.08 -15.96
N TRP A 414 29.81 -20.13 -15.35
CA TRP A 414 28.53 -20.70 -15.80
C TRP A 414 27.38 -19.70 -15.70
N TRP A 415 27.31 -18.95 -14.60
CA TRP A 415 26.33 -17.88 -14.44
C TRP A 415 26.48 -16.80 -15.51
N GLY A 416 27.70 -16.38 -15.81
CA GLY A 416 27.99 -15.44 -16.91
C GLY A 416 27.51 -15.94 -18.28
N ARG A 417 27.69 -17.24 -18.58
CA ARG A 417 27.16 -17.85 -19.82
C ARG A 417 25.63 -17.86 -19.87
N ILE A 418 24.98 -18.17 -18.76
CA ILE A 418 23.51 -18.14 -18.64
C ILE A 418 22.97 -16.72 -18.89
N LEU A 419 23.61 -15.70 -18.31
CA LEU A 419 23.25 -14.30 -18.55
C LEU A 419 23.40 -13.93 -20.03
N GLN A 420 24.46 -14.37 -20.70
CA GLN A 420 24.64 -14.11 -22.13
C GLN A 420 23.62 -14.84 -23.02
N TRP A 421 23.31 -16.11 -22.72
CA TRP A 421 22.31 -16.89 -23.46
C TRP A 421 20.88 -16.39 -23.28
N SER A 422 20.58 -15.70 -22.19
CA SER A 422 19.26 -15.11 -21.94
C SER A 422 19.03 -13.76 -22.64
N SER A 423 20.05 -13.19 -23.30
CA SER A 423 19.95 -11.92 -24.05
C SER A 423 18.77 -11.83 -25.02
N PRO A 424 18.51 -12.84 -25.90
CA PRO A 424 17.37 -12.78 -26.82
C PRO A 424 16.03 -12.68 -26.07
N GLY A 425 15.90 -13.40 -24.96
CA GLY A 425 14.68 -13.40 -24.14
C GLY A 425 14.39 -12.04 -23.53
N PHE A 426 15.40 -11.36 -22.98
CA PHE A 426 15.23 -10.02 -22.42
C PHE A 426 14.79 -9.00 -23.46
N ILE A 427 15.28 -9.12 -24.69
CA ILE A 427 14.99 -8.18 -25.78
C ILE A 427 13.57 -8.36 -26.30
N VAL A 428 13.16 -9.61 -26.51
CA VAL A 428 11.77 -9.92 -26.92
C VAL A 428 10.79 -9.47 -25.84
N MET A 429 11.10 -9.72 -24.57
CA MET A 429 10.25 -9.27 -23.45
C MET A 429 10.19 -7.75 -23.34
N GLU A 430 11.31 -7.05 -23.53
CA GLU A 430 11.36 -5.58 -23.55
C GLU A 430 10.51 -5.02 -24.70
N GLY A 431 10.64 -5.55 -25.92
CA GLY A 431 9.85 -5.14 -27.09
C GLY A 431 8.34 -5.40 -26.92
N LEU A 432 7.97 -6.61 -26.51
CA LEU A 432 6.57 -6.99 -26.24
C LEU A 432 5.94 -6.12 -25.15
N SER A 433 6.64 -5.95 -24.03
CA SER A 433 6.13 -5.15 -22.92
C SER A 433 6.00 -3.68 -23.30
N SER A 434 6.93 -3.14 -24.10
CA SER A 434 6.87 -1.76 -24.58
C SER A 434 5.68 -1.52 -25.50
N LEU A 435 5.40 -2.48 -26.39
CA LEU A 435 4.25 -2.45 -27.29
C LEU A 435 2.93 -2.51 -26.51
N LEU A 436 2.80 -3.44 -25.54
CA LEU A 436 1.62 -3.54 -24.67
C LEU A 436 1.31 -2.25 -23.92
N VAL A 437 2.35 -1.58 -23.40
CA VAL A 437 2.20 -0.29 -22.71
C VAL A 437 1.74 0.79 -23.68
N ALA A 438 2.35 0.89 -24.87
CA ALA A 438 1.97 1.87 -25.89
C ALA A 438 0.51 1.69 -26.33
N GLN A 439 0.07 0.44 -26.53
CA GLN A 439 -1.31 0.10 -26.87
C GLN A 439 -2.26 0.53 -25.75
N ARG A 440 -2.01 0.12 -24.50
CA ARG A 440 -2.88 0.45 -23.36
C ARG A 440 -3.01 1.96 -23.15
N LEU A 441 -1.92 2.71 -23.34
CA LEU A 441 -1.95 4.18 -23.32
C LEU A 441 -2.85 4.75 -24.42
N GLY A 442 -2.81 4.17 -25.62
CA GLY A 442 -3.75 4.50 -26.69
C GLY A 442 -5.21 4.23 -26.30
N GLN A 443 -5.49 3.12 -25.61
CA GLN A 443 -6.84 2.77 -25.15
C GLN A 443 -7.38 3.75 -24.10
N VAL A 444 -6.60 3.97 -23.04
CA VAL A 444 -6.96 4.90 -21.96
C VAL A 444 -7.08 6.32 -22.52
N GLY A 445 -6.21 6.71 -23.45
CA GLY A 445 -6.30 7.98 -24.15
C GLY A 445 -7.64 8.16 -24.85
N LYS A 446 -8.18 7.10 -25.47
CA LYS A 446 -9.50 7.15 -26.12
C LYS A 446 -10.63 7.36 -25.11
N GLU A 447 -10.61 6.64 -23.99
CA GLU A 447 -11.61 6.78 -22.92
C GLU A 447 -11.63 8.22 -22.38
N LEU A 448 -10.45 8.79 -22.11
CA LEU A 448 -10.32 10.15 -21.60
C LEU A 448 -10.78 11.23 -22.58
N VAL A 449 -10.62 11.02 -23.89
CA VAL A 449 -11.17 11.94 -24.91
C VAL A 449 -12.70 12.03 -24.80
N GLY A 450 -13.38 10.95 -24.40
CA GLY A 450 -14.82 10.93 -24.19
C GLY A 450 -15.30 11.74 -22.98
N GLU A 451 -14.44 12.05 -22.01
CA GLU A 451 -14.81 12.78 -20.80
C GLU A 451 -14.81 14.31 -20.97
N GLY A 452 -14.11 14.86 -21.97
CA GLY A 452 -14.16 16.29 -22.28
C GLY A 452 -13.08 16.80 -23.24
N GLU A 453 -13.37 17.93 -23.90
CA GLU A 453 -12.52 18.56 -24.93
C GLU A 453 -11.11 18.94 -24.43
N ALA A 454 -10.96 19.23 -23.13
CA ALA A 454 -9.67 19.55 -22.53
C ALA A 454 -8.69 18.35 -22.58
N TYR A 455 -9.20 17.12 -22.41
CA TYR A 455 -8.39 15.91 -22.51
C TYR A 455 -7.97 15.65 -23.95
N GLN A 456 -8.86 15.89 -24.92
CA GLN A 456 -8.54 15.78 -26.34
C GLN A 456 -7.41 16.73 -26.72
N PHE A 457 -7.50 18.00 -26.33
CA PHE A 457 -6.44 18.97 -26.57
C PHE A 457 -5.13 18.58 -25.87
N GLY A 458 -5.20 18.18 -24.60
CA GLY A 458 -4.02 17.77 -23.82
C GLY A 458 -3.30 16.57 -24.43
N LEU A 459 -4.04 15.55 -24.86
CA LEU A 459 -3.47 14.33 -25.46
C LEU A 459 -2.85 14.60 -26.83
N LEU A 460 -3.46 15.47 -27.65
CA LEU A 460 -2.86 15.90 -28.93
C LEU A 460 -1.55 16.66 -28.72
N VAL A 461 -1.50 17.58 -27.74
CA VAL A 461 -0.27 18.30 -27.39
C VAL A 461 0.80 17.34 -26.89
N ALA A 462 0.44 16.35 -26.07
CA ALA A 462 1.36 15.34 -25.58
C ALA A 462 1.92 14.46 -26.71
N ALA A 463 1.07 14.00 -27.63
CA ALA A 463 1.50 13.21 -28.79
C ALA A 463 2.40 14.03 -29.73
N ALA A 464 2.08 15.30 -29.98
CA ALA A 464 2.93 16.20 -30.75
C ALA A 464 4.30 16.40 -30.09
N ALA A 465 4.34 16.60 -28.77
CA ALA A 465 5.59 16.70 -28.02
C ALA A 465 6.41 15.40 -28.09
N ALA A 466 5.76 14.23 -28.04
CA ALA A 466 6.42 12.94 -28.19
C ALA A 466 7.07 12.78 -29.58
N TYR A 467 6.38 13.18 -30.67
CA TYR A 467 6.94 13.19 -32.02
C TYR A 467 8.10 14.16 -32.21
N VAL A 468 8.00 15.36 -31.64
CA VAL A 468 9.08 16.35 -31.71
C VAL A 468 10.30 15.84 -30.94
N THR A 469 10.08 15.26 -29.75
CA THR A 469 11.15 14.69 -28.93
C THR A 469 11.82 13.51 -29.62
N SER A 470 11.04 12.60 -30.21
CA SER A 470 11.59 11.45 -30.95
C SER A 470 12.43 11.90 -32.14
N SER A 471 11.93 12.87 -32.92
CA SER A 471 12.66 13.44 -34.05
C SER A 471 13.96 14.12 -33.61
N PHE A 472 13.91 14.91 -32.53
CA PHE A 472 15.09 15.55 -31.95
C PHE A 472 16.14 14.52 -31.50
N TRP A 473 15.73 13.48 -30.77
CA TRP A 473 16.64 12.42 -30.34
C TRP A 473 17.27 11.67 -31.51
N ILE A 474 16.52 11.37 -32.56
CA ILE A 474 17.07 10.72 -33.77
C ILE A 474 18.14 11.60 -34.41
N VAL A 475 17.90 12.91 -34.56
CA VAL A 475 18.86 13.85 -35.18
C VAL A 475 20.12 13.98 -34.34
N VAL A 476 19.99 14.12 -33.02
CA VAL A 476 21.15 14.24 -32.11
C VAL A 476 21.98 12.95 -32.09
N SER A 477 21.33 11.80 -32.20
CA SER A 477 22.01 10.49 -32.15
C SER A 477 22.62 10.09 -33.49
N TYR A 478 22.16 10.67 -34.60
CA TYR A 478 22.55 10.30 -35.95
C TYR A 478 24.08 10.19 -36.16
N PRO A 479 24.92 11.17 -35.76
CA PRO A 479 26.35 11.09 -35.99
C PRO A 479 27.02 9.91 -35.30
N ALA A 480 26.54 9.50 -34.14
CA ALA A 480 27.10 8.40 -33.37
C ALA A 480 26.50 7.04 -33.77
N THR A 481 25.21 6.99 -34.10
CA THR A 481 24.55 5.73 -34.50
C THR A 481 24.90 5.31 -35.94
N ALA A 482 25.18 6.27 -36.83
CA ALA A 482 25.49 6.00 -38.24
C ALA A 482 27.01 5.81 -38.49
N ASP A 483 27.76 5.31 -37.50
CA ASP A 483 29.21 5.14 -37.58
C ASP A 483 29.66 4.05 -38.57
N SER A 484 28.77 3.10 -38.89
CA SER A 484 29.02 2.05 -39.89
C SER A 484 27.99 2.04 -41.02
N PRO A 485 28.38 1.63 -42.26
CA PRO A 485 27.44 1.51 -43.38
C PRO A 485 26.23 0.62 -43.05
N LEU A 486 26.43 -0.45 -42.27
CA LEU A 486 25.36 -1.33 -41.81
C LEU A 486 24.42 -0.63 -40.81
N SER A 487 24.94 0.13 -39.85
CA SER A 487 24.08 0.84 -38.88
C SER A 487 23.32 1.98 -39.54
N SER A 488 23.92 2.66 -40.52
CA SER A 488 23.22 3.67 -41.33
C SER A 488 22.08 3.08 -42.17
N THR A 489 22.25 1.87 -42.73
CA THR A 489 21.16 1.21 -43.48
C THR A 489 20.06 0.73 -42.54
N LEU A 490 20.40 0.13 -41.39
CA LEU A 490 19.43 -0.27 -40.37
C LEU A 490 18.62 0.92 -39.83
N LEU A 491 19.28 2.07 -39.63
CA LEU A 491 18.61 3.32 -39.24
C LEU A 491 17.60 3.77 -40.30
N GLY A 492 18.01 3.81 -41.56
CA GLY A 492 17.12 4.17 -42.67
C GLY A 492 15.92 3.22 -42.80
N VAL A 493 16.15 1.91 -42.66
CA VAL A 493 15.09 0.90 -42.66
C VAL A 493 14.14 1.11 -41.50
N ALA A 494 14.63 1.25 -40.26
CA ALA A 494 13.79 1.45 -39.09
C ALA A 494 12.89 2.69 -39.19
N LEU A 495 13.45 3.83 -39.59
CA LEU A 495 12.69 5.08 -39.76
C LEU A 495 11.64 4.95 -40.86
N THR A 496 12.00 4.34 -41.99
CA THR A 496 11.07 4.08 -43.09
C THR A 496 9.95 3.17 -42.62
N THR A 497 10.26 2.06 -41.95
CA THR A 497 9.26 1.12 -41.43
C THR A 497 8.30 1.78 -40.44
N VAL A 498 8.78 2.60 -39.51
CA VAL A 498 7.89 3.34 -38.58
C VAL A 498 6.92 4.24 -39.33
N ILE A 499 7.41 5.00 -40.31
CA ILE A 499 6.58 5.92 -41.10
C ILE A 499 5.53 5.15 -41.90
N PHE A 500 5.94 4.08 -42.61
CA PHE A 500 5.02 3.27 -43.41
C PHE A 500 4.00 2.54 -42.55
N LEU A 501 4.40 1.92 -41.44
CA LEU A 501 3.47 1.26 -40.53
C LEU A 501 2.50 2.25 -39.88
N THR A 502 2.93 3.48 -39.58
CA THR A 502 2.05 4.55 -39.10
C THR A 502 0.99 4.89 -40.15
N PHE A 503 1.39 5.10 -41.41
CA PHE A 503 0.44 5.37 -42.49
C PHE A 503 -0.51 4.20 -42.76
N ILE A 504 0.00 2.98 -42.79
CA ILE A 504 -0.80 1.76 -42.97
C ILE A 504 -1.78 1.60 -41.81
N GLY A 505 -1.33 1.80 -40.57
CA GLY A 505 -2.16 1.73 -39.38
C GLY A 505 -3.32 2.73 -39.42
N PHE A 506 -3.07 3.97 -39.83
CA PHE A 506 -4.13 4.96 -40.02
C PHE A 506 -5.04 4.64 -41.20
N ALA A 507 -4.50 4.16 -42.33
CA ALA A 507 -5.29 3.76 -43.49
C ALA A 507 -6.24 2.60 -43.19
N LEU A 508 -5.77 1.62 -42.39
CA LEU A 508 -6.58 0.51 -41.89
C LEU A 508 -7.51 0.93 -40.74
N ARG A 509 -7.39 2.17 -40.24
CA ARG A 509 -8.05 2.66 -39.01
C ARG A 509 -7.75 1.77 -37.79
N ARG A 510 -6.58 1.14 -37.75
CA ARG A 510 -6.19 0.18 -36.71
C ARG A 510 -5.25 0.73 -35.65
N THR A 511 -4.86 2.00 -35.72
CA THR A 511 -4.00 2.67 -34.73
C THR A 511 -4.51 4.07 -34.41
N ASN A 512 -3.93 4.72 -33.41
CA ASN A 512 -4.24 6.11 -33.02
C ASN A 512 -2.97 6.95 -32.86
N VAL A 513 -3.14 8.28 -32.74
CA VAL A 513 -2.03 9.25 -32.66
C VAL A 513 -1.17 9.05 -31.41
N ILE A 514 -1.76 8.59 -30.30
CA ILE A 514 -1.06 8.36 -29.04
C ILE A 514 -0.14 7.14 -29.17
N GLU A 515 -0.66 6.00 -29.63
CA GLU A 515 0.05 4.75 -29.84
C GLU A 515 1.23 4.93 -30.82
N THR A 516 0.97 5.57 -31.97
CA THR A 516 1.99 5.85 -32.99
C THR A 516 3.07 6.82 -32.50
N SER A 517 2.71 7.83 -31.69
CA SER A 517 3.69 8.73 -31.07
C SER A 517 4.56 8.03 -30.02
N CYS A 518 3.98 7.12 -29.22
CA CYS A 518 4.71 6.29 -28.26
C CYS A 518 5.69 5.35 -28.96
N LEU A 519 5.27 4.71 -30.06
CA LEU A 519 6.14 3.82 -30.84
C LEU A 519 7.31 4.58 -31.49
N ALA A 520 7.06 5.77 -32.02
CA ALA A 520 8.13 6.64 -32.53
C ALA A 520 9.15 6.98 -31.43
N LEU A 521 8.68 7.23 -30.20
CA LEU A 521 9.54 7.51 -29.05
C LEU A 521 10.34 6.28 -28.59
N ILE A 522 9.74 5.09 -28.59
CA ILE A 522 10.43 3.81 -28.29
C ILE A 522 11.55 3.53 -29.30
N VAL A 523 11.29 3.77 -30.60
CA VAL A 523 12.30 3.60 -31.65
C VAL A 523 13.42 4.63 -31.52
N ALA A 524 13.08 5.91 -31.34
CA ALA A 524 14.07 6.97 -31.12
C ALA A 524 14.95 6.70 -29.88
N TYR A 525 14.36 6.19 -28.81
CA TYR A 525 15.08 5.78 -27.61
C TYR A 525 16.09 4.65 -27.88
N ASN A 526 15.70 3.59 -28.60
CA ASN A 526 16.62 2.51 -28.93
C ASN A 526 17.73 2.96 -29.89
N ILE A 527 17.44 3.89 -30.81
CA ILE A 527 18.43 4.51 -31.70
C ILE A 527 19.44 5.33 -30.89
N TRP A 528 18.98 6.15 -29.95
CA TRP A 528 19.85 6.93 -29.07
C TRP A 528 20.80 6.04 -28.28
N LEU A 529 20.31 4.92 -27.73
CA LEU A 529 21.15 3.95 -27.03
C LEU A 529 22.23 3.30 -27.90
N CYS A 530 22.04 3.20 -29.22
CA CYS A 530 23.07 2.69 -30.13
C CYS A 530 24.24 3.66 -30.30
N GLY A 531 24.04 4.97 -30.07
CA GLY A 531 25.04 6.02 -30.30
C GLY A 531 25.74 6.52 -29.03
N VAL A 532 25.57 5.87 -27.88
CA VAL A 532 26.25 6.29 -26.65
C VAL A 532 27.61 5.60 -26.51
N ASP A 533 28.69 6.35 -26.73
CA ASP A 533 30.08 5.85 -26.65
C ASP A 533 30.52 5.44 -25.24
N ASP A 534 31.35 4.39 -25.16
CA ASP A 534 32.04 3.92 -23.95
C ASP A 534 33.04 4.95 -23.34
N ALA A 535 33.36 6.04 -24.06
CA ALA A 535 34.29 7.07 -23.57
C ALA A 535 33.76 7.87 -22.37
N LEU A 536 32.44 7.85 -22.12
CA LEU A 536 31.81 8.37 -20.91
C LEU A 536 31.65 7.30 -19.80
N ILE A 537 32.05 6.05 -20.08
CA ILE A 537 31.81 4.86 -19.26
C ILE A 537 33.07 4.40 -18.52
N LEU A 538 34.27 4.67 -19.05
CA LEU A 538 35.55 4.31 -18.44
C LEU A 538 36.60 5.40 -18.66
N ASP A 539 36.64 6.43 -17.81
CA ASP A 539 37.88 7.20 -17.60
C ASP A 539 38.66 6.54 -16.45
N PRO A 540 39.80 5.87 -16.70
CA PRO A 540 40.60 5.19 -15.66
C PRO A 540 41.44 6.17 -14.81
N GLY A 541 41.12 7.46 -14.82
CA GLY A 541 41.96 8.55 -14.32
C GLY A 541 41.72 9.04 -12.89
N LEU A 542 41.01 8.33 -12.01
CA LEU A 542 40.88 8.75 -10.60
C LEU A 542 41.64 7.80 -9.66
N GLN A 543 42.83 8.27 -9.30
CA GLN A 543 43.84 7.64 -8.46
C GLN A 543 43.28 7.08 -7.15
N TYR A 544 43.72 5.86 -6.86
CA TYR A 544 43.54 5.14 -5.59
C TYR A 544 44.24 5.91 -4.45
N THR A 545 43.48 6.37 -3.45
CA THR A 545 44.05 6.81 -2.16
C THR A 545 43.72 5.79 -1.08
N PRO A 546 44.68 5.40 -0.22
CA PRO A 546 44.50 4.33 0.74
C PRO A 546 43.40 4.67 1.77
N LEU A 547 42.49 3.72 1.97
CA LEU A 547 41.53 3.72 3.06
C LEU A 547 42.29 3.70 4.40
N VAL A 548 42.34 4.82 5.12
CA VAL A 548 42.04 4.93 6.57
C VAL A 548 42.07 6.42 6.98
N SER A 549 40.97 6.84 7.64
CA SER A 549 40.69 8.07 8.41
C SER A 549 39.80 9.17 7.77
N ASN A 550 38.74 9.53 8.52
CA ASN A 550 37.75 10.63 8.37
C ASN A 550 36.51 10.43 7.45
N ILE A 551 35.37 10.11 8.08
CA ILE A 551 34.07 9.66 7.51
C ILE A 551 33.33 10.71 6.65
N LEU A 552 33.58 12.01 6.79
CA LEU A 552 32.86 13.05 6.04
C LEU A 552 33.29 13.19 4.56
N PRO A 553 34.59 13.25 4.22
CA PRO A 553 35.04 13.19 2.82
C PRO A 553 34.73 11.84 2.14
N HIS A 554 34.53 10.74 2.90
CA HIS A 554 34.13 9.44 2.35
C HIS A 554 32.70 9.42 1.84
N LEU A 555 31.79 10.20 2.43
CA LEU A 555 30.40 10.27 1.95
C LEU A 555 30.31 11.03 0.63
N GLN A 556 31.08 12.13 0.49
CA GLN A 556 31.20 12.85 -0.77
C GLN A 556 31.94 12.05 -1.84
N THR A 557 32.98 11.30 -1.48
CA THR A 557 33.71 10.42 -2.41
C THR A 557 32.84 9.25 -2.85
N LEU A 558 32.04 8.67 -1.95
CA LEU A 558 31.06 7.64 -2.26
C LEU A 558 29.93 8.20 -3.15
N VAL A 559 29.41 9.40 -2.87
CA VAL A 559 28.38 10.04 -3.70
C VAL A 559 28.92 10.39 -5.09
N ASN A 560 30.15 10.89 -5.19
CA ASN A 560 30.81 11.17 -6.46
C ASN A 560 31.17 9.90 -7.22
N PHE A 561 31.60 8.84 -6.52
CA PHE A 561 31.79 7.51 -7.10
C PHE A 561 30.45 6.95 -7.59
N VAL A 562 29.38 6.99 -6.80
CA VAL A 562 28.05 6.51 -7.21
C VAL A 562 27.51 7.31 -8.40
N SER A 563 27.73 8.62 -8.45
CA SER A 563 27.28 9.48 -9.54
C SER A 563 28.09 9.30 -10.84
N ASN A 564 29.32 8.79 -10.78
CA ASN A 564 30.23 8.70 -11.92
C ASN A 564 30.63 7.26 -12.31
N THR A 565 30.45 6.28 -11.43
CA THR A 565 30.82 4.86 -11.66
C THR A 565 29.69 4.08 -12.33
N VAL A 566 28.42 4.50 -12.19
CA VAL A 566 27.32 3.87 -12.91
C VAL A 566 27.07 4.65 -14.20
N PRO A 567 27.26 4.04 -15.38
CA PRO A 567 26.97 4.71 -16.64
C PRO A 567 25.51 5.15 -16.66
N LYS A 568 25.28 6.47 -16.79
CA LYS A 568 23.92 7.05 -16.91
C LYS A 568 23.05 6.34 -17.97
N PRO A 569 23.58 5.90 -19.14
CA PRO A 569 22.82 5.15 -20.13
C PRO A 569 22.35 3.78 -19.62
N VAL A 570 23.18 3.08 -18.83
CA VAL A 570 22.84 1.77 -18.24
C VAL A 570 21.73 1.94 -17.20
N LEU A 571 21.78 3.00 -16.40
CA LEU A 571 20.73 3.32 -15.43
C LEU A 571 19.43 3.68 -16.12
N PHE A 572 19.48 4.48 -17.19
CA PHE A 572 18.30 4.80 -18.00
C PHE A 572 17.70 3.55 -18.64
N ALA A 573 18.53 2.66 -19.20
CA ALA A 573 18.11 1.39 -19.76
C ALA A 573 17.48 0.45 -18.74
N LEU A 574 18.03 0.40 -17.52
CA LEU A 574 17.49 -0.35 -16.41
C LEU A 574 16.12 0.19 -15.97
N VAL A 575 16.01 1.51 -15.78
CA VAL A 575 14.75 2.16 -15.38
C VAL A 575 13.68 1.90 -16.43
N PHE A 576 13.99 2.12 -17.71
CA PHE A 576 13.05 1.86 -18.80
C PHE A 576 12.55 0.41 -18.78
N ARG A 577 13.45 -0.58 -18.72
CA ARG A 577 13.08 -2.01 -18.68
C ARG A 577 12.20 -2.36 -17.49
N LEU A 578 12.53 -1.85 -16.31
CA LEU A 578 11.75 -2.12 -15.10
C LEU A 578 10.38 -1.44 -15.13
N CYS A 579 10.30 -0.20 -15.60
CA CYS A 579 9.04 0.51 -15.76
C CYS A 579 8.13 -0.22 -16.75
N VAL A 580 8.64 -0.56 -17.93
CA VAL A 580 7.89 -1.24 -18.96
C VAL A 580 7.42 -2.63 -18.50
N LEU A 581 8.27 -3.41 -17.84
CA LEU A 581 7.90 -4.72 -17.29
C LEU A 581 6.89 -4.59 -16.14
N HIS A 582 7.02 -3.57 -15.30
CA HIS A 582 6.07 -3.29 -14.22
C HIS A 582 4.69 -2.95 -14.77
N PHE A 583 4.60 -2.00 -15.70
CA PHE A 583 3.34 -1.66 -16.34
C PHE A 583 2.75 -2.86 -17.09
N ALA A 584 3.55 -3.60 -17.86
CA ALA A 584 3.09 -4.81 -18.53
C ALA A 584 2.52 -5.85 -17.54
N SER A 585 3.16 -6.05 -16.37
CA SER A 585 2.66 -6.97 -15.33
C SER A 585 1.32 -6.54 -14.72
N HIS A 586 1.00 -5.24 -14.74
CA HIS A 586 -0.30 -4.73 -14.30
C HIS A 586 -1.35 -4.75 -15.41
N ILE A 587 -0.94 -4.66 -16.68
CA ILE A 587 -1.81 -4.67 -17.85
C ILE A 587 -2.23 -6.11 -18.23
N LEU A 588 -1.30 -7.07 -18.18
CA LEU A 588 -1.55 -8.49 -18.55
C LEU A 588 -2.80 -9.11 -17.89
N PRO A 589 -3.10 -8.90 -16.59
CA PRO A 589 -4.32 -9.41 -15.96
C PRO A 589 -5.62 -8.80 -16.48
N THR A 590 -5.55 -7.62 -17.08
CA THR A 590 -6.73 -6.90 -17.62
C THR A 590 -7.07 -7.33 -19.04
N ILE A 591 -6.09 -7.85 -19.78
CA ILE A 591 -6.28 -8.37 -21.13
C ILE A 591 -6.94 -9.75 -21.04
N GLY A 592 -8.20 -9.85 -21.50
CA GLY A 592 -8.99 -11.08 -21.47
C GLY A 592 -9.96 -11.22 -20.29
N ALA A 593 -10.19 -10.16 -19.50
CA ALA A 593 -11.26 -10.17 -18.50
C ALA A 593 -12.64 -10.39 -19.13
N ASP A 594 -12.93 -9.69 -20.25
CA ASP A 594 -14.24 -9.70 -20.90
C ASP A 594 -14.54 -11.00 -21.68
N THR A 595 -13.50 -11.67 -22.19
CA THR A 595 -13.66 -12.89 -23.00
C THR A 595 -14.04 -14.11 -22.15
N TRP A 596 -13.69 -14.11 -20.87
CA TRP A 596 -13.97 -15.19 -19.92
C TRP A 596 -15.23 -14.92 -19.07
N GLU A 597 -15.77 -13.70 -19.09
CA GLU A 597 -17.06 -13.37 -18.44
C GLU A 597 -18.26 -13.99 -19.15
N ASN A 598 -18.12 -14.38 -20.42
CA ASN A 598 -19.18 -15.01 -21.21
C ASN A 598 -19.18 -16.55 -21.17
N ASP A 599 -18.16 -17.19 -20.59
CA ASP A 599 -18.08 -18.66 -20.55
C ASP A 599 -18.63 -19.16 -19.21
N SER A 600 -19.87 -19.65 -19.23
CA SER A 600 -20.56 -20.20 -18.08
C SER A 600 -19.86 -21.48 -17.59
N GLY A 601 -19.00 -21.38 -16.56
CA GLY A 601 -18.46 -22.58 -15.89
C GLY A 601 -17.08 -22.48 -15.24
N VAL A 602 -16.48 -21.30 -15.06
CA VAL A 602 -15.20 -21.20 -14.33
C VAL A 602 -15.44 -20.63 -12.93
N ASP A 603 -15.65 -21.55 -11.97
CA ASP A 603 -15.93 -21.33 -10.53
C ASP A 603 -14.76 -20.74 -9.72
N ASP A 604 -13.58 -20.58 -10.31
CA ASP A 604 -12.44 -19.98 -9.62
C ASP A 604 -12.30 -18.52 -10.03
N GLY A 605 -12.56 -17.61 -9.09
CA GLY A 605 -12.38 -16.16 -9.24
C GLY A 605 -10.95 -15.72 -9.60
N TRP A 606 -10.57 -14.49 -9.27
CA TRP A 606 -9.30 -13.89 -9.70
C TRP A 606 -8.06 -14.77 -9.45
N GLU A 607 -8.04 -15.61 -8.41
CA GLU A 607 -6.94 -16.54 -8.11
C GLU A 607 -6.84 -17.80 -9.00
N GLY A 608 -7.91 -18.16 -9.72
CA GLY A 608 -7.94 -19.27 -10.66
C GLY A 608 -7.29 -18.97 -12.01
N ARG A 609 -7.17 -17.69 -12.35
CA ARG A 609 -6.72 -17.24 -13.68
C ARG A 609 -5.24 -17.59 -13.91
N PRO A 610 -4.84 -18.19 -15.06
CA PRO A 610 -3.43 -18.43 -15.37
C PRO A 610 -2.60 -17.13 -15.37
N THR A 611 -3.22 -16.01 -15.77
CA THR A 611 -2.61 -14.68 -15.86
C THR A 611 -2.39 -14.02 -14.49
N SER A 612 -3.28 -14.26 -13.51
CA SER A 612 -3.11 -13.73 -12.15
C SER A 612 -2.05 -14.49 -11.37
N LYS A 613 -1.99 -15.83 -11.51
CA LYS A 613 -0.92 -16.66 -10.95
C LYS A 613 0.44 -16.25 -11.51
N LEU A 614 0.53 -16.01 -12.82
CA LEU A 614 1.74 -15.50 -13.45
C LEU A 614 2.16 -14.14 -12.87
N THR A 615 1.22 -13.22 -12.72
CA THR A 615 1.48 -11.87 -12.17
C THR A 615 1.93 -11.93 -10.71
N TYR A 616 1.28 -12.75 -9.91
CA TYR A 616 1.66 -12.99 -8.52
C TYR A 616 3.08 -13.57 -8.41
N VAL A 617 3.42 -14.54 -9.26
CA VAL A 617 4.78 -15.11 -9.33
C VAL A 617 5.80 -14.04 -9.77
N LEU A 618 5.50 -13.27 -10.81
CA LEU A 618 6.40 -12.21 -11.29
C LEU A 618 6.67 -11.14 -10.22
N LEU A 619 5.63 -10.70 -9.51
CA LEU A 619 5.77 -9.72 -8.43
C LEU A 619 6.53 -10.29 -7.22
N THR A 620 6.37 -11.58 -6.93
CA THR A 620 7.07 -12.27 -5.84
C THR A 620 8.58 -12.38 -6.13
N TYR A 621 8.96 -12.69 -7.36
CA TYR A 621 10.36 -12.87 -7.78
C TYR A 621 11.01 -11.62 -8.41
N ARG A 622 10.37 -10.45 -8.31
CA ARG A 622 10.83 -9.19 -8.92
C ARG A 622 12.29 -8.81 -8.59
N GLN A 623 12.77 -9.12 -7.38
CA GLN A 623 14.15 -8.81 -7.00
C GLN A 623 15.15 -9.72 -7.71
N SER A 624 14.82 -11.00 -7.91
CA SER A 624 15.64 -11.92 -8.71
C SER A 624 15.68 -11.49 -10.17
N ILE A 625 14.54 -11.05 -10.71
CA ILE A 625 14.46 -10.48 -12.06
C ILE A 625 15.34 -9.23 -12.14
N PHE A 626 15.23 -8.32 -11.16
CA PHE A 626 16.04 -7.10 -11.09
C PHE A 626 17.54 -7.39 -11.09
N VAL A 627 18.01 -8.28 -10.20
CA VAL A 627 19.43 -8.67 -10.12
C VAL A 627 19.91 -9.26 -11.45
N THR A 628 19.10 -10.12 -12.07
CA THR A 628 19.45 -10.78 -13.34
C THR A 628 19.54 -9.78 -14.49
N VAL A 629 18.53 -8.91 -14.67
CA VAL A 629 18.48 -7.89 -15.73
C VAL A 629 19.61 -6.87 -15.56
N TYR A 630 19.87 -6.43 -14.33
CA TYR A 630 20.94 -5.47 -14.08
C TYR A 630 22.33 -6.08 -14.29
N SER A 631 22.53 -7.32 -13.85
CA SER A 631 23.80 -8.03 -14.07
C SER A 631 24.05 -8.32 -15.55
N HIS A 632 22.99 -8.62 -16.31
CA HIS A 632 23.05 -8.77 -17.77
C HIS A 632 23.48 -7.48 -18.46
N LEU A 633 22.87 -6.34 -18.09
CA LEU A 633 23.21 -5.03 -18.66
C LEU A 633 24.67 -4.65 -18.41
N LEU A 634 25.20 -4.90 -17.21
CA LEU A 634 26.59 -4.61 -16.86
C LEU A 634 27.61 -5.54 -17.55
N MET A 635 27.18 -6.69 -18.08
CA MET A 635 28.03 -7.69 -18.72
C MET A 635 28.11 -7.57 -20.24
N LEU A 636 27.19 -6.82 -20.84
CA LEU A 636 27.07 -6.70 -22.29
C LEU A 636 28.12 -5.75 -22.85
N ASP A 637 28.99 -6.27 -23.71
CA ASP A 637 29.94 -5.44 -24.47
C ASP A 637 29.19 -4.50 -25.43
N HIS A 638 29.73 -3.30 -25.68
CA HIS A 638 29.08 -2.25 -26.48
C HIS A 638 28.63 -2.73 -27.88
N SER A 639 29.46 -3.48 -28.59
CA SER A 639 29.12 -4.05 -29.90
C SER A 639 27.92 -5.01 -29.86
N SER A 640 27.83 -5.81 -28.79
CA SER A 640 26.69 -6.69 -28.55
C SER A 640 25.45 -5.89 -28.18
N GLN A 641 25.59 -4.81 -27.39
CA GLN A 641 24.46 -3.91 -27.07
C GLN A 641 23.85 -3.30 -28.32
N VAL A 642 24.67 -2.70 -29.20
CA VAL A 642 24.20 -2.09 -30.45
C VAL A 642 23.43 -3.11 -31.29
N TRP A 643 23.97 -4.32 -31.46
CA TRP A 643 23.31 -5.36 -32.24
C TRP A 643 21.97 -5.80 -31.64
N TRP A 644 21.91 -5.97 -30.32
CA TRP A 644 20.69 -6.34 -29.61
C TRP A 644 19.63 -5.24 -29.59
N ARG A 645 20.03 -3.97 -29.65
CA ARG A 645 19.11 -2.81 -29.79
C ARG A 645 18.47 -2.77 -31.18
N TRP A 646 19.25 -3.03 -32.24
CA TRP A 646 18.70 -3.20 -33.58
C TRP A 646 17.71 -4.36 -33.65
N MET A 647 18.02 -5.48 -33.00
CA MET A 647 17.07 -6.59 -32.89
C MET A 647 15.80 -6.21 -32.13
N ASN A 648 15.90 -5.42 -31.06
CA ASN A 648 14.72 -4.91 -30.34
C ASN A 648 13.82 -4.07 -31.25
N ILE A 649 14.40 -3.12 -32.00
CA ILE A 649 13.67 -2.29 -32.97
C ILE A 649 12.99 -3.19 -34.01
N PHE A 650 13.73 -4.15 -34.58
CA PHE A 650 13.19 -5.08 -35.56
C PHE A 650 12.00 -5.88 -35.02
N PHE A 651 12.15 -6.54 -33.86
CA PHE A 651 11.08 -7.34 -33.26
C PHE A 651 9.87 -6.50 -32.88
N THR A 652 10.07 -5.31 -32.30
CA THR A 652 8.99 -4.40 -31.91
C THR A 652 8.17 -3.98 -33.14
N LEU A 653 8.84 -3.58 -34.24
CA LEU A 653 8.17 -3.19 -35.47
C LEU A 653 7.52 -4.38 -36.20
N ALA A 654 8.16 -5.55 -36.18
CA ALA A 654 7.60 -6.77 -36.76
C ALA A 654 6.33 -7.21 -36.02
N ILE A 655 6.34 -7.20 -34.69
CA ILE A 655 5.17 -7.56 -33.88
C ILE A 655 4.06 -6.53 -34.09
N TRP A 656 4.37 -5.23 -34.09
CA TRP A 656 3.39 -4.18 -34.39
C TRP A 656 2.79 -4.35 -35.80
N SER A 657 3.60 -4.71 -36.80
CA SER A 657 3.10 -5.02 -38.15
C SER A 657 2.17 -6.23 -38.17
N VAL A 658 2.47 -7.29 -37.42
CA VAL A 658 1.61 -8.48 -37.32
C VAL A 658 0.30 -8.13 -36.63
N GLU A 659 0.35 -7.34 -35.56
CA GLU A 659 -0.84 -6.87 -34.85
C GLU A 659 -1.78 -6.07 -35.77
N LEU A 660 -1.24 -5.10 -36.51
CA LEU A 660 -2.01 -4.31 -37.47
C LEU A 660 -2.73 -5.21 -38.51
N LEU A 661 -2.19 -6.40 -38.81
CA LEU A 661 -2.79 -7.37 -39.74
C LEU A 661 -3.76 -8.34 -39.04
N VAL A 662 -3.40 -8.88 -37.87
CA VAL A 662 -4.09 -9.99 -37.18
C VAL A 662 -5.26 -9.54 -36.31
N SER A 663 -5.41 -8.24 -36.00
CA SER A 663 -6.58 -7.74 -35.27
C SER A 663 -7.89 -8.15 -35.99
N ASN A 664 -8.67 -9.04 -35.35
CA ASN A 664 -9.90 -9.63 -35.90
C ASN A 664 -11.02 -8.57 -36.07
N GLU A 665 -11.85 -8.74 -37.11
CA GLU A 665 -13.00 -7.87 -37.42
C GLU A 665 -14.22 -8.07 -36.49
N ASP A 666 -14.19 -9.06 -35.59
CA ASP A 666 -15.35 -9.57 -34.86
C ASP A 666 -15.32 -9.38 -33.33
N ASP A 667 -14.35 -8.64 -32.77
CA ASP A 667 -14.49 -8.18 -31.38
C ASP A 667 -15.43 -6.96 -31.35
N VAL A 668 -16.63 -7.11 -30.78
CA VAL A 668 -17.62 -6.04 -30.64
C VAL A 668 -17.03 -4.81 -29.93
N VAL A 669 -16.07 -5.03 -29.02
CA VAL A 669 -15.28 -3.99 -28.34
C VAL A 669 -14.39 -3.18 -29.30
N THR A 670 -13.98 -3.73 -30.44
CA THR A 670 -13.20 -3.01 -31.46
C THR A 670 -14.06 -2.29 -32.50
N LYS A 671 -15.35 -2.63 -32.63
CA LYS A 671 -16.24 -2.14 -33.69
C LYS A 671 -16.81 -0.75 -33.42
N GLU A 672 -17.08 -0.39 -32.16
CA GLU A 672 -17.36 1.00 -31.75
C GLU A 672 -16.07 1.84 -31.58
N TRP A 673 -14.91 1.22 -31.77
CA TRP A 673 -13.66 1.74 -31.21
C TRP A 673 -12.76 2.45 -32.21
N LYS A 674 -13.05 2.44 -33.50
CA LYS A 674 -12.13 2.98 -34.54
C LYS A 674 -12.81 3.80 -35.65
N VAL A 675 -14.10 4.11 -35.52
CA VAL A 675 -14.85 4.88 -36.53
C VAL A 675 -15.22 6.29 -36.07
N ASP A 676 -15.48 6.48 -34.76
CA ASP A 676 -15.77 7.79 -34.17
C ASP A 676 -14.57 8.36 -33.40
#